data_AF-A0A1E4ZIZ8-F1
#
_entry.id   AF-A0A1E4ZIZ8-F1
#
_cell.length_a   1.000
_cell.length_b   1.000
_cell.length_c   1.000
_cell.angle_alpha   90.00
_cell.angle_beta   90.00
_cell.angle_gamma   90.00
#
_symmetry.space_group_name_H-M   'P 1'
#
loop_
_entity.id
_entity.type
_entity.pdbx_description
1 polymer ?
#
loop_
_entity_poly.entity_id
_entity_poly.type
_entity_poly.pdbx_seq_one_letter_code
_entity_poly.pdbx_strand_id
1 'polypeptide(L)'
;MKITKLPKALSQALRKYKPLRKDINDFKTKLSHCLNSISIAEDNQEHEENFKNYIAEFLKNSLYQDHLINTKDRIDLAIYSGKDANSPISVLIEVKRPSNTNEFLSSKNINKKALHELLLYYLKERVDKKNNNIKHLIATNGYEWYLFKGEDFYTYFYKNVRLKKEYEAFRDGEKDSTKNELFYNEIATKYIDEVGENLNYVYFNVKDYEQYLDLENKKDNKLVSLYKTLSSTHLLNKAFGNDSNQLNKAFYGELLHLIGLEEVKEKGKKVIQRLPKGKREDGSLLESAIFTLDDRDYLQNVPNLRTYGTTKEDQLFNIGLELCLTWINRVLFLKLLESQLLGYHDNNKNYRFLNQEFIQGFDDLEALFFSALAKKQSDRNERHQDKYKYIPYLNSSLFERSDLEKTAMELSNIKDEKIKLHDKTVLKDGNNKRLKGEKNTLSYLFDFLEAYDFSSDGKAQIEEGEQSKALINASVLGLIFEKINGYKDGSFYTPSYITMYMSRETLRRAVVQKMNTHYNWKCTDFEDLKEDLRDYIKEQGKERNKARLQANEVINSLKICDPAVGSGHFLVSCLNELIAIKSDLKILCDEKGERLDTYISLENDELIIEDENGDFFSYVPTIERTQKVQKALFHEKQTLIENCLFAVDINPNSVKICRLRLWIELLKNAYYNKDQVLQTLPNIDINIKCGNSLISRFGLNDSLTEAFKSLKKTKNSYTITDYKNAVKEYKQTNDKARKKKVLTIIDTFKNAFKDTLDKKFINSLNNKA
;
A
#
# COMPACT_ATOMS: atom_id res chain seq x y z
N MET A 1 2.78 -17.23 27.17
CA MET A 1 3.86 -16.84 26.23
C MET A 1 3.24 -16.55 24.87
N LYS A 2 3.73 -15.56 24.11
CA LYS A 2 3.16 -15.22 22.79
C LYS A 2 4.08 -15.68 21.65
N ILE A 3 3.72 -16.80 21.03
CA ILE A 3 4.34 -17.26 19.78
C ILE A 3 3.93 -16.29 18.66
N THR A 4 4.92 -15.66 18.03
CA THR A 4 4.71 -14.85 16.84
C THR A 4 4.73 -15.76 15.62
N LYS A 5 3.63 -15.79 14.85
CA LYS A 5 3.58 -16.54 13.58
C LYS A 5 4.59 -15.96 12.58
N LEU A 6 5.20 -16.82 11.77
CA LEU A 6 6.22 -16.47 10.76
C LEU A 6 5.88 -15.21 9.94
N PRO A 7 4.70 -15.09 9.30
CA PRO A 7 4.39 -13.91 8.49
C PRO A 7 4.41 -12.60 9.30
N LYS A 8 4.05 -12.64 10.58
CA LYS A 8 3.99 -11.46 11.47
C LYS A 8 5.35 -11.02 11.99
N ALA A 9 6.37 -11.86 11.86
CA ALA A 9 7.74 -11.50 12.20
C ALA A 9 8.37 -10.56 11.17
N LEU A 10 7.93 -10.66 9.92
CA LEU A 10 8.50 -9.97 8.76
C LEU A 10 7.97 -8.55 8.62
N SER A 11 8.83 -7.64 8.13
CA SER A 11 8.37 -6.30 7.72
C SER A 11 7.40 -6.38 6.55
N GLN A 12 6.48 -5.42 6.44
CA GLN A 12 5.50 -5.31 5.36
C GLN A 12 6.14 -5.44 3.96
N ALA A 13 7.23 -4.70 3.73
CA ALA A 13 7.95 -4.70 2.46
C ALA A 13 8.52 -6.07 2.12
N LEU A 14 9.07 -6.79 3.11
CA LEU A 14 9.60 -8.13 2.92
C LEU A 14 8.49 -9.17 2.72
N ARG A 15 7.34 -9.02 3.39
CA ARG A 15 6.17 -9.88 3.15
C ARG A 15 5.67 -9.75 1.71
N LYS A 16 5.60 -8.53 1.17
CA LYS A 16 5.14 -8.24 -0.21
C LYS A 16 6.14 -8.63 -1.30
N TYR A 17 7.44 -8.67 -0.98
CA TYR A 17 8.46 -9.04 -1.95
C TYR A 17 8.30 -10.47 -2.48
N LYS A 18 8.53 -10.65 -3.78
CA LYS A 18 8.47 -11.94 -4.47
C LYS A 18 9.89 -12.41 -4.77
N PRO A 19 10.47 -13.34 -3.99
CA PRO A 19 11.73 -13.98 -4.35
C PRO A 19 11.64 -14.68 -5.71
N LEU A 20 12.79 -14.84 -6.38
CA LEU A 20 12.83 -15.54 -7.67
C LEU A 20 12.61 -17.04 -7.47
N ARG A 21 11.95 -17.68 -8.43
CA ARG A 21 11.76 -19.14 -8.46
C ARG A 21 13.08 -19.91 -8.27
N LYS A 22 14.14 -19.46 -8.93
CA LYS A 22 15.48 -20.06 -8.82
C LYS A 22 16.03 -20.03 -7.38
N ASP A 23 15.81 -18.93 -6.66
CA ASP A 23 16.30 -18.75 -5.29
C ASP A 23 15.53 -19.66 -4.32
N ILE A 24 14.22 -19.81 -4.55
CA ILE A 24 13.38 -20.73 -3.78
C ILE A 24 13.75 -22.20 -4.04
N ASN A 25 13.99 -22.58 -5.30
CA ASN A 25 14.40 -23.95 -5.64
C ASN A 25 15.78 -24.29 -5.08
N ASP A 26 16.71 -23.34 -5.12
CA ASP A 26 18.02 -23.46 -4.50
C ASP A 26 17.91 -23.62 -2.97
N PHE A 27 17.05 -22.83 -2.32
CA PHE A 27 16.73 -22.97 -0.89
C PHE A 27 16.13 -24.34 -0.56
N LYS A 28 15.18 -24.84 -1.35
CA LYS A 28 14.59 -26.19 -1.18
C LYS A 28 15.67 -27.27 -1.18
N THR A 29 16.55 -27.21 -2.17
CA THR A 29 17.62 -28.20 -2.38
C THR A 29 18.57 -28.21 -1.19
N LYS A 30 19.03 -27.03 -0.76
CA LYS A 30 19.96 -26.87 0.37
C LYS A 30 19.33 -27.25 1.71
N LEU A 31 18.07 -26.92 1.91
CA LEU A 31 17.34 -27.30 3.12
C LEU A 31 17.10 -28.81 3.18
N SER A 32 16.69 -29.43 2.07
CA SER A 32 16.52 -30.89 1.99
C SER A 32 17.83 -31.63 2.28
N HIS A 33 18.96 -31.16 1.72
CA HIS A 33 20.27 -31.70 2.03
C HIS A 33 20.62 -31.59 3.52
N CYS A 34 20.39 -30.42 4.13
CA CYS A 34 20.62 -30.19 5.56
C CYS A 34 19.83 -31.16 6.43
N LEU A 35 18.53 -31.33 6.16
CA LEU A 35 17.65 -32.23 6.92
C LEU A 35 18.07 -33.69 6.80
N ASN A 36 18.49 -34.13 5.61
CA ASN A 36 19.00 -35.48 5.39
C ASN A 36 20.30 -35.71 6.18
N SER A 37 21.23 -34.75 6.16
CA SER A 37 22.48 -34.84 6.93
C SER A 37 22.22 -34.89 8.44
N ILE A 38 21.29 -34.07 8.95
CA ILE A 38 20.87 -34.11 10.36
C ILE A 38 20.26 -35.47 10.72
N SER A 39 19.40 -36.02 9.86
CA SER A 39 18.76 -37.33 10.11
C SER A 39 19.80 -38.45 10.20
N ILE A 40 20.74 -38.51 9.26
CA ILE A 40 21.81 -39.52 9.24
C ILE A 40 22.70 -39.39 10.48
N ALA A 41 23.05 -38.16 10.86
CA ALA A 41 23.88 -37.89 12.03
C ALA A 41 23.16 -38.28 13.34
N GLU A 42 21.83 -38.11 13.40
CA GLU A 42 21.02 -38.55 14.53
C GLU A 42 21.01 -40.08 14.66
N ASP A 43 20.80 -40.79 13.56
CA ASP A 43 20.82 -42.26 13.48
C ASP A 43 22.19 -42.82 13.90
N ASN A 44 23.28 -42.16 13.49
CA ASN A 44 24.66 -42.52 13.83
C ASN A 44 25.09 -42.05 15.23
N GLN A 45 24.20 -41.38 15.97
CA GLN A 45 24.44 -40.80 17.28
C GLN A 45 25.63 -39.85 17.37
N GLU A 46 25.83 -39.04 16.33
CA GLU A 46 26.96 -38.13 16.23
C GLU A 46 26.98 -37.01 17.30
N HIS A 47 28.15 -36.38 17.43
CA HIS A 47 28.36 -35.26 18.36
C HIS A 47 27.67 -33.97 17.89
N GLU A 48 27.32 -33.10 18.83
CA GLU A 48 26.63 -31.82 18.59
C GLU A 48 27.37 -30.91 17.58
N GLU A 49 28.71 -30.99 17.51
CA GLU A 49 29.54 -30.26 16.53
C GLU A 49 29.18 -30.56 15.06
N ASN A 50 28.73 -31.78 14.74
CA ASN A 50 28.35 -32.13 13.37
C ASN A 50 27.08 -31.39 12.95
N PHE A 51 26.10 -31.28 13.86
CA PHE A 51 24.87 -30.53 13.63
C PHE A 51 25.15 -29.04 13.41
N LYS A 52 26.11 -28.45 14.14
CA LYS A 52 26.58 -27.07 13.91
C LYS A 52 27.08 -26.88 12.49
N ASN A 53 27.89 -27.81 11.99
CA ASN A 53 28.44 -27.75 10.63
C ASN A 53 27.34 -27.81 9.56
N TYR A 54 26.38 -28.73 9.66
CA TYR A 54 25.30 -28.85 8.68
C TYR A 54 24.40 -27.61 8.63
N ILE A 55 24.10 -27.01 9.79
CA ILE A 55 23.31 -25.78 9.88
C ILE A 55 24.09 -24.59 9.32
N ALA A 56 25.37 -24.47 9.66
CA ALA A 56 26.25 -23.41 9.16
C ALA A 56 26.40 -23.48 7.63
N GLU A 57 26.60 -24.69 7.08
CA GLU A 57 26.71 -24.92 5.65
C GLU A 57 25.41 -24.56 4.92
N PHE A 58 24.27 -25.01 5.44
CA PHE A 58 22.96 -24.64 4.91
C PHE A 58 22.78 -23.12 4.83
N LEU A 59 22.98 -22.41 5.94
CA LEU A 59 22.81 -20.96 5.98
C LEU A 59 23.77 -20.26 5.02
N LYS A 60 25.06 -20.63 5.04
CA LYS A 60 26.09 -20.02 4.20
C LYS A 60 25.80 -20.20 2.72
N ASN A 61 25.46 -21.42 2.30
CA ASN A 61 25.28 -21.74 0.91
C ASN A 61 23.97 -21.17 0.36
N SER A 62 22.91 -21.08 1.17
CA SER A 62 21.58 -20.65 0.72
C SER A 62 21.31 -19.14 0.87
N LEU A 63 21.60 -18.55 2.03
CA LEU A 63 21.05 -17.24 2.42
C LEU A 63 22.13 -16.19 2.78
N TYR A 64 23.38 -16.63 2.99
CA TYR A 64 24.45 -15.83 3.59
C TYR A 64 25.78 -15.88 2.81
N GLN A 65 25.73 -16.00 1.48
CA GLN A 65 26.93 -16.08 0.63
C GLN A 65 27.90 -14.88 0.81
N ASP A 66 27.37 -13.72 1.17
CA ASP A 66 28.13 -12.49 1.42
C ASP A 66 28.40 -12.21 2.92
N HIS A 67 28.25 -13.20 3.80
CA HIS A 67 28.44 -13.04 5.25
C HIS A 67 29.31 -14.16 5.81
N LEU A 68 30.12 -13.84 6.82
CA LEU A 68 30.81 -14.85 7.59
C LEU A 68 29.84 -15.52 8.56
N ILE A 69 29.80 -16.85 8.53
CA ILE A 69 29.22 -17.70 9.56
C ILE A 69 30.36 -18.51 10.15
N ASN A 70 30.58 -18.39 11.46
CA ASN A 70 31.64 -19.12 12.13
C ASN A 70 31.33 -19.35 13.62
N THR A 71 32.04 -20.30 14.22
CA THR A 71 32.13 -20.41 15.68
C THR A 71 33.01 -19.28 16.23
N LYS A 72 32.79 -18.87 17.48
CA LYS A 72 33.65 -17.87 18.15
C LYS A 72 33.69 -18.10 19.65
N ASP A 73 34.88 -18.35 20.19
CA ASP A 73 35.08 -18.65 21.62
C ASP A 73 34.21 -19.84 22.07
N ARG A 74 33.17 -19.59 22.86
CA ARG A 74 32.15 -20.58 23.29
C ARG A 74 30.79 -20.38 22.61
N ILE A 75 30.69 -19.50 21.64
CA ILE A 75 29.48 -19.30 20.85
C ILE A 75 29.48 -20.37 19.76
N ASP A 76 28.42 -21.17 19.74
CA ASP A 76 28.22 -22.24 18.77
C ASP A 76 28.30 -21.73 17.33
N LEU A 77 27.42 -20.81 16.93
CA LEU A 77 27.51 -20.15 15.64
C LEU A 77 27.17 -18.66 15.76
N ALA A 78 27.89 -17.84 15.01
CA ALA A 78 27.65 -16.42 14.88
C ALA A 78 27.59 -15.99 13.41
N ILE A 79 26.58 -15.18 13.06
CA ILE A 79 26.50 -14.53 11.75
C ILE A 79 26.99 -13.09 11.88
N TYR A 80 27.99 -12.75 11.09
CA TYR A 80 28.62 -11.44 11.03
C TYR A 80 27.86 -10.54 10.05
N SER A 81 27.90 -9.21 10.26
CA SER A 81 27.25 -8.26 9.32
C SER A 81 27.95 -8.11 7.97
N GLY A 82 29.14 -8.68 7.83
CA GLY A 82 29.97 -8.65 6.63
C GLY A 82 30.74 -9.95 6.41
N LYS A 83 31.67 -9.95 5.44
CA LYS A 83 32.35 -11.15 4.94
C LYS A 83 33.48 -11.66 5.83
N ASP A 84 33.87 -10.91 6.84
CA ASP A 84 35.04 -11.19 7.66
C ASP A 84 34.77 -10.97 9.15
N ALA A 85 35.74 -11.42 9.97
CA ALA A 85 35.67 -11.35 11.41
C ALA A 85 35.85 -9.94 11.99
N ASN A 86 36.19 -8.94 11.17
CA ASN A 86 36.28 -7.54 11.59
C ASN A 86 34.89 -6.89 11.68
N SER A 87 33.92 -7.45 10.96
CA SER A 87 32.53 -7.04 11.04
C SER A 87 31.92 -7.44 12.40
N PRO A 88 30.97 -6.68 12.96
CA PRO A 88 30.33 -7.08 14.21
C PRO A 88 29.40 -8.28 14.04
N ILE A 89 29.29 -9.10 15.08
CA ILE A 89 28.29 -10.17 15.15
C ILE A 89 26.90 -9.56 15.23
N SER A 90 26.00 -10.07 14.38
CA SER A 90 24.62 -9.61 14.27
C SER A 90 23.60 -10.69 14.64
N VAL A 91 23.93 -11.97 14.52
CA VAL A 91 23.07 -13.08 14.97
C VAL A 91 23.89 -14.05 15.81
N LEU A 92 23.35 -14.43 16.96
CA LEU A 92 23.88 -15.49 17.82
C LEU A 92 23.01 -16.73 17.68
N ILE A 93 23.62 -17.89 17.50
CA ILE A 93 22.90 -19.15 17.34
C ILE A 93 23.47 -20.18 18.31
N GLU A 94 22.58 -20.80 19.07
CA GLU A 94 22.84 -21.94 19.94
C GLU A 94 22.26 -23.20 19.28
N VAL A 95 23.07 -24.25 19.16
CA VAL A 95 22.68 -25.48 18.46
C VAL A 95 22.70 -26.64 19.44
N LYS A 96 21.54 -27.29 19.62
CA LYS A 96 21.46 -28.55 20.37
C LYS A 96 21.24 -29.75 19.47
N ARG A 97 21.67 -30.92 19.93
CA ARG A 97 21.29 -32.18 19.27
C ARG A 97 19.76 -32.40 19.35
N PRO A 98 19.09 -32.89 18.27
CA PRO A 98 17.65 -33.17 18.28
C PRO A 98 17.15 -34.02 19.45
N SER A 99 17.91 -35.05 19.82
CA SER A 99 17.59 -35.96 20.93
C SER A 99 17.73 -35.33 22.32
N ASN A 100 18.31 -34.12 22.45
CA ASN A 100 18.52 -33.43 23.73
C ASN A 100 17.29 -32.59 24.14
N THR A 101 16.16 -33.26 24.39
CA THR A 101 14.89 -32.61 24.75
C THR A 101 14.89 -31.97 26.13
N ASN A 102 15.83 -32.36 27.00
CA ASN A 102 15.92 -31.84 28.37
C ASN A 102 16.48 -30.41 28.41
N GLU A 103 17.48 -30.13 27.60
CA GLU A 103 18.18 -28.85 27.53
C GLU A 103 17.60 -27.88 26.48
N PHE A 104 16.81 -28.40 25.54
CA PHE A 104 16.21 -27.61 24.46
C PHE A 104 14.85 -27.00 24.83
N LEU A 105 14.48 -25.93 24.11
CA LEU A 105 13.25 -25.16 24.35
C LEU A 105 12.00 -25.95 23.93
N SER A 106 10.88 -25.62 24.55
CA SER A 106 9.55 -26.12 24.16
C SER A 106 8.51 -25.00 24.17
N SER A 107 7.41 -25.19 23.45
CA SER A 107 6.27 -24.24 23.45
C SER A 107 5.65 -24.01 24.83
N LYS A 108 5.84 -24.95 25.76
CA LYS A 108 5.36 -24.86 27.16
C LYS A 108 6.39 -24.20 28.08
N ASN A 109 7.68 -24.36 27.80
CA ASN A 109 8.76 -23.85 28.62
C ASN A 109 10.00 -23.53 27.76
N ILE A 110 10.30 -22.24 27.66
CA ILE A 110 11.51 -21.72 27.00
C ILE A 110 12.68 -21.51 27.97
N ASN A 111 12.46 -21.54 29.28
CA ASN A 111 13.50 -21.35 30.29
C ASN A 111 14.31 -22.63 30.45
N LYS A 112 15.21 -22.83 29.49
CA LYS A 112 15.99 -24.04 29.28
C LYS A 112 17.43 -23.66 28.97
N LYS A 113 18.35 -24.62 29.13
CA LYS A 113 19.79 -24.38 29.01
C LYS A 113 20.19 -23.69 27.71
N ALA A 114 19.59 -24.05 26.57
CA ALA A 114 19.86 -23.38 25.30
C ALA A 114 19.52 -21.87 25.32
N LEU A 115 18.46 -21.44 26.02
CA LEU A 115 18.17 -20.01 26.20
C LEU A 115 19.12 -19.36 27.22
N HIS A 116 19.57 -20.11 28.22
CA HIS A 116 20.59 -19.65 29.18
C HIS A 116 21.93 -19.38 28.48
N GLU A 117 22.32 -20.27 27.57
CA GLU A 117 23.51 -20.15 26.72
C GLU A 117 23.41 -18.93 25.80
N LEU A 118 22.27 -18.73 25.13
CA LEU A 118 22.02 -17.52 24.34
C LEU A 118 22.10 -16.24 25.17
N LEU A 119 21.55 -16.23 26.38
CA LEU A 119 21.65 -15.07 27.28
C LEU A 119 23.11 -14.81 27.69
N LEU A 120 23.88 -15.87 27.96
CA LEU A 120 25.31 -15.74 28.25
C LEU A 120 26.07 -15.17 27.05
N TYR A 121 25.81 -15.65 25.83
CA TYR A 121 26.44 -15.14 24.61
C TYR A 121 26.09 -13.67 24.37
N TYR A 122 24.82 -13.32 24.57
CA TYR A 122 24.35 -11.94 24.44
C TYR A 122 25.09 -11.00 25.40
N LEU A 123 25.19 -11.37 26.68
CA LEU A 123 25.86 -10.55 27.69
C LEU A 123 27.36 -10.42 27.42
N LYS A 124 28.04 -11.50 27.00
CA LYS A 124 29.45 -11.43 26.57
C LYS A 124 29.68 -10.43 25.45
N GLU A 125 28.90 -10.53 24.38
CA GLU A 125 29.05 -9.63 23.24
C GLU A 125 28.64 -8.19 23.61
N ARG A 126 27.51 -8.01 24.30
CA ARG A 126 26.96 -6.69 24.61
C ARG A 126 27.72 -5.95 25.71
N VAL A 127 28.11 -6.65 26.78
CA VAL A 127 28.76 -6.06 27.97
C VAL A 127 30.27 -6.02 27.79
N ASP A 128 30.90 -7.12 27.38
CA ASP A 128 32.37 -7.23 27.37
C ASP A 128 32.95 -6.70 26.07
N LYS A 129 32.36 -7.09 24.93
CA LYS A 129 32.81 -6.64 23.59
C LYS A 129 32.16 -5.34 23.13
N LYS A 130 31.23 -4.77 23.91
CA LYS A 130 30.46 -3.54 23.59
C LYS A 130 29.74 -3.61 22.25
N ASN A 131 29.41 -4.82 21.78
CA ASN A 131 28.73 -5.02 20.51
C ASN A 131 27.26 -4.59 20.63
N ASN A 132 26.87 -3.55 19.89
CA ASN A 132 25.51 -3.05 19.83
C ASN A 132 24.73 -3.45 18.56
N ASN A 133 25.26 -4.39 17.78
CA ASN A 133 24.73 -4.79 16.49
C ASN A 133 23.94 -6.10 16.50
N ILE A 134 23.82 -6.80 17.64
CA ILE A 134 23.03 -8.04 17.74
C ILE A 134 21.56 -7.74 17.42
N LYS A 135 21.04 -8.36 16.35
CA LYS A 135 19.68 -8.18 15.84
C LYS A 135 18.78 -9.35 16.22
N HIS A 136 19.30 -10.58 16.19
CA HIS A 136 18.55 -11.79 16.54
C HIS A 136 19.39 -12.78 17.35
N LEU A 137 18.70 -13.59 18.14
CA LEU A 137 19.26 -14.75 18.84
C LEU A 137 18.42 -15.97 18.49
N ILE A 138 19.07 -17.09 18.21
CA ILE A 138 18.41 -18.29 17.67
C ILE A 138 18.80 -19.51 18.49
N ALA A 139 17.82 -20.25 18.99
CA ALA A 139 18.04 -21.61 19.48
C ALA A 139 17.49 -22.59 18.45
N THR A 140 18.28 -23.56 18.02
CA THR A 140 17.83 -24.57 17.08
C THR A 140 18.43 -25.95 17.35
N ASN A 141 17.71 -27.00 16.94
CA ASN A 141 18.26 -28.35 16.83
C ASN A 141 18.33 -28.83 15.38
N GLY A 142 18.24 -27.91 14.42
CA GLY A 142 18.14 -28.18 12.99
C GLY A 142 16.71 -28.36 12.50
N TYR A 143 15.84 -29.01 13.30
CA TYR A 143 14.42 -29.17 12.99
C TYR A 143 13.58 -28.02 13.55
N GLU A 144 13.70 -27.75 14.83
CA GLU A 144 12.98 -26.71 15.54
C GLU A 144 13.82 -25.44 15.65
N TRP A 145 13.18 -24.29 15.45
CA TRP A 145 13.85 -23.00 15.45
C TRP A 145 13.08 -22.00 16.30
N TYR A 146 13.77 -21.39 17.25
CA TYR A 146 13.27 -20.33 18.12
C TYR A 146 14.08 -19.06 17.88
N LEU A 147 13.45 -18.03 17.33
CA LEU A 147 14.10 -16.75 17.00
C LEU A 147 13.60 -15.67 17.96
N PHE A 148 14.54 -15.02 18.65
CA PHE A 148 14.31 -13.91 19.55
C PHE A 148 14.87 -12.62 18.97
N LYS A 149 14.17 -11.49 19.17
CA LYS A 149 14.69 -10.19 18.76
C LYS A 149 15.73 -9.69 19.77
N GLY A 150 16.84 -9.15 19.26
CA GLY A 150 17.88 -8.52 20.08
C GLY A 150 17.38 -7.30 20.87
N GLU A 151 16.31 -6.65 20.39
CA GLU A 151 15.64 -5.54 21.09
C GLU A 151 14.92 -6.00 22.38
N ASP A 152 14.32 -7.20 22.37
CA ASP A 152 13.70 -7.78 23.55
C ASP A 152 14.78 -8.10 24.59
N PHE A 153 15.90 -8.68 24.16
CA PHE A 153 17.05 -8.93 25.04
C PHE A 153 17.65 -7.64 25.60
N TYR A 154 17.69 -6.57 24.80
CA TYR A 154 18.12 -5.26 25.26
C TYR A 154 17.18 -4.71 26.34
N THR A 155 15.88 -4.80 26.11
CA THR A 155 14.84 -4.25 26.97
C THR A 155 14.73 -4.99 28.29
N TYR A 156 14.70 -6.32 28.25
CA TYR A 156 14.42 -7.14 29.42
C TYR A 156 15.68 -7.58 30.19
N PHE A 157 16.80 -7.81 29.49
CA PHE A 157 18.02 -8.33 30.12
C PHE A 157 19.10 -7.27 30.25
N TYR A 158 19.52 -6.58 29.17
CA TYR A 158 20.63 -5.62 29.26
C TYR A 158 20.29 -4.39 30.12
N LYS A 159 19.06 -3.86 30.02
CA LYS A 159 18.59 -2.75 30.87
C LYS A 159 18.36 -3.17 32.33
N ASN A 160 18.30 -4.46 32.64
CA ASN A 160 18.16 -4.94 34.00
C ASN A 160 19.49 -4.81 34.73
N VAL A 161 19.59 -3.76 35.56
CA VAL A 161 20.79 -3.43 36.33
C VAL A 161 21.20 -4.56 37.28
N ARG A 162 20.24 -5.32 37.81
CA ARG A 162 20.51 -6.43 38.74
C ARG A 162 21.17 -7.60 38.02
N LEU A 163 20.61 -8.03 36.89
CA LEU A 163 21.21 -9.06 36.05
C LEU A 163 22.62 -8.67 35.60
N LYS A 164 22.80 -7.42 35.15
CA LYS A 164 24.10 -6.95 34.68
C LYS A 164 25.17 -7.03 35.77
N LYS A 165 24.85 -6.60 36.99
CA LYS A 165 25.77 -6.70 38.15
C LYS A 165 26.09 -8.15 38.49
N GLU A 166 25.09 -9.03 38.50
CA GLU A 166 25.32 -10.46 38.77
C GLU A 166 26.20 -11.11 37.69
N TYR A 167 26.01 -10.73 36.42
CA TYR A 167 26.86 -11.17 35.31
C TYR A 167 28.30 -10.66 35.44
N GLU A 168 28.50 -9.39 35.77
CA GLU A 168 29.84 -8.80 35.96
C GLU A 168 30.59 -9.51 37.11
N ALA A 169 29.92 -9.73 38.25
CA ALA A 169 30.49 -10.49 39.37
C ALA A 169 30.84 -11.94 38.99
N PHE A 170 29.98 -12.61 38.19
CA PHE A 170 30.28 -13.95 37.67
C PHE A 170 31.50 -13.96 36.73
N ARG A 171 31.58 -13.00 35.81
CA ARG A 171 32.68 -12.84 34.85
C ARG A 171 34.01 -12.56 35.56
N ASP A 172 33.96 -11.73 36.60
CA ASP A 172 35.15 -11.26 37.33
C ASP A 172 35.61 -12.27 38.41
N GLY A 173 34.92 -13.41 38.55
CA GLY A 173 35.29 -14.48 39.47
C GLY A 173 34.93 -14.21 40.93
N GLU A 174 34.01 -13.27 41.18
CA GLU A 174 33.53 -12.89 42.51
C GLU A 174 32.39 -13.78 43.03
N LYS A 175 31.97 -14.78 42.24
CA LYS A 175 30.96 -15.79 42.57
C LYS A 175 31.61 -17.10 42.99
N ASP A 176 30.82 -17.97 43.64
CA ASP A 176 31.25 -19.26 44.18
C ASP A 176 31.85 -20.23 43.13
N SER A 177 31.61 -19.97 41.84
CA SER A 177 32.22 -20.69 40.72
C SER A 177 32.31 -19.83 39.46
N THR A 178 33.37 -20.03 38.68
CA THR A 178 33.52 -19.49 37.32
C THR A 178 32.98 -20.44 36.24
N LYS A 179 32.44 -21.61 36.65
CA LYS A 179 31.82 -22.55 35.72
C LYS A 179 30.49 -21.99 35.22
N ASN A 180 30.22 -22.17 33.92
CA ASN A 180 28.99 -21.72 33.30
C ASN A 180 27.72 -22.32 33.96
N GLU A 181 27.81 -23.48 34.61
CA GLU A 181 26.70 -24.11 35.35
C GLU A 181 26.09 -23.19 36.41
N LEU A 182 26.91 -22.41 37.13
CA LEU A 182 26.42 -21.44 38.10
C LEU A 182 25.60 -20.35 37.40
N PHE A 183 26.11 -19.83 36.28
CA PHE A 183 25.39 -18.82 35.50
C PHE A 183 24.04 -19.36 35.01
N TYR A 184 23.99 -20.59 34.48
CA TYR A 184 22.76 -21.18 33.97
C TYR A 184 21.73 -21.42 35.08
N ASN A 185 22.13 -22.10 36.16
CA ASN A 185 21.21 -22.58 37.18
C ASN A 185 20.76 -21.50 38.16
N GLU A 186 21.59 -20.48 38.44
CA GLU A 186 21.30 -19.49 39.47
C GLU A 186 20.99 -18.09 38.92
N ILE A 187 21.63 -17.70 37.81
CA ILE A 187 21.50 -16.35 37.26
C ILE A 187 20.48 -16.34 36.11
N ALA A 188 20.76 -17.05 35.01
CA ALA A 188 19.94 -17.04 33.81
C ALA A 188 18.51 -17.51 34.09
N THR A 189 18.37 -18.66 34.78
CA THR A 189 17.06 -19.23 35.15
C THR A 189 16.16 -18.21 35.84
N LYS A 190 16.68 -17.53 36.87
CA LYS A 190 15.97 -16.51 37.65
C LYS A 190 15.46 -15.37 36.77
N TYR A 191 16.34 -14.76 35.97
CA TYR A 191 15.97 -13.57 35.20
C TYR A 191 15.11 -13.88 33.98
N ILE A 192 15.20 -15.07 33.41
CA ILE A 192 14.28 -15.50 32.35
C ILE A 192 12.88 -15.75 32.92
N ASP A 193 12.77 -16.34 34.11
CA ASP A 193 11.47 -16.51 34.81
C ASP A 193 10.81 -15.17 35.14
N GLU A 194 11.59 -14.14 35.54
CA GLU A 194 11.07 -12.79 35.79
C GLU A 194 10.42 -12.15 34.56
N VAL A 195 10.94 -12.42 33.36
CA VAL A 195 10.36 -11.92 32.10
C VAL A 195 9.08 -12.68 31.75
N GLY A 196 9.05 -13.99 32.04
CA GLY A 196 7.88 -14.84 31.90
C GLY A 196 7.27 -14.80 30.49
N GLU A 197 5.98 -14.49 30.40
CA GLU A 197 5.25 -14.48 29.13
C GLU A 197 5.56 -13.29 28.22
N ASN A 198 6.32 -12.30 28.70
CA ASN A 198 6.60 -11.06 27.98
C ASN A 198 7.71 -11.22 26.92
N LEU A 199 8.50 -12.30 26.99
CA LEU A 199 9.53 -12.59 26.00
C LEU A 199 8.89 -13.19 24.74
N ASN A 200 8.79 -12.38 23.68
CA ASN A 200 8.25 -12.82 22.41
C ASN A 200 9.31 -13.58 21.60
N TYR A 201 8.85 -14.57 20.83
CA TYR A 201 9.71 -15.32 19.90
C TYR A 201 8.92 -15.81 18.70
N VAL A 202 9.64 -16.08 17.62
CA VAL A 202 9.11 -16.82 16.46
C VAL A 202 9.51 -18.27 16.62
N TYR A 203 8.55 -19.17 16.43
CA TYR A 203 8.78 -20.62 16.43
C TYR A 203 8.30 -21.24 15.13
N PHE A 204 9.10 -22.16 14.60
CA PHE A 204 8.69 -23.06 13.53
C PHE A 204 9.44 -24.38 13.62
N ASN A 205 8.80 -25.45 13.14
CA ASN A 205 9.42 -26.75 12.93
C ASN A 205 9.56 -26.99 11.43
N VAL A 206 10.80 -27.16 10.95
CA VAL A 206 11.11 -27.37 9.53
C VAL A 206 10.52 -28.68 9.02
N LYS A 207 10.29 -29.69 9.88
CA LYS A 207 9.63 -30.94 9.47
C LYS A 207 8.23 -30.71 8.91
N ASP A 208 7.52 -29.68 9.37
CA ASP A 208 6.19 -29.31 8.84
C ASP A 208 6.24 -28.87 7.36
N TYR A 209 7.44 -28.58 6.85
CA TYR A 209 7.69 -28.09 5.50
C TYR A 209 8.28 -29.13 4.55
N GLU A 210 8.66 -30.33 5.02
CA GLU A 210 9.33 -31.37 4.20
C GLU A 210 8.55 -31.72 2.93
N GLN A 211 7.23 -31.84 3.05
CA GLN A 211 6.33 -32.10 1.92
C GLN A 211 6.39 -31.03 0.81
N TYR A 212 6.88 -29.82 1.11
CA TYR A 212 7.02 -28.71 0.16
C TYR A 212 8.44 -28.57 -0.41
N LEU A 213 9.41 -29.36 0.07
CA LEU A 213 10.80 -29.30 -0.39
C LEU A 213 11.03 -29.99 -1.74
N ASP A 214 10.10 -30.84 -2.16
CA ASP A 214 10.10 -31.39 -3.50
C ASP A 214 10.04 -30.28 -4.55
N LEU A 215 10.92 -30.34 -5.55
CA LEU A 215 10.99 -29.40 -6.67
C LEU A 215 9.76 -29.51 -7.58
N GLU A 216 9.09 -30.67 -7.61
CA GLU A 216 7.84 -30.85 -8.36
C GLU A 216 6.64 -30.20 -7.64
N ASN A 217 6.74 -29.97 -6.33
CA ASN A 217 5.69 -29.33 -5.54
C ASN A 217 5.63 -27.81 -5.82
N LYS A 218 4.46 -27.33 -6.27
CA LYS A 218 4.21 -25.92 -6.60
C LYS A 218 3.48 -25.13 -5.49
N LYS A 219 3.24 -25.72 -4.32
CA LYS A 219 2.57 -25.07 -3.17
C LYS A 219 3.56 -24.35 -2.25
N ASP A 220 4.33 -23.43 -2.82
CA ASP A 220 5.51 -22.87 -2.16
C ASP A 220 5.23 -21.74 -1.17
N ASN A 221 4.00 -21.25 -1.07
CA ASN A 221 3.66 -20.07 -0.25
C ASN A 221 4.13 -20.22 1.21
N LYS A 222 3.97 -21.40 1.82
CA LYS A 222 4.46 -21.66 3.18
C LYS A 222 5.99 -21.59 3.25
N LEU A 223 6.68 -22.10 2.23
CA LEU A 223 8.13 -22.10 2.15
C LEU A 223 8.70 -20.69 1.94
N VAL A 224 8.00 -19.83 1.20
CA VAL A 224 8.40 -18.43 0.99
C VAL A 224 8.47 -17.66 2.31
N SER A 225 7.50 -17.84 3.21
CA SER A 225 7.54 -17.22 4.55
C SER A 225 8.73 -17.70 5.39
N LEU A 226 9.05 -19.01 5.30
CA LEU A 226 10.21 -19.59 5.97
C LEU A 226 11.53 -19.02 5.39
N TYR A 227 11.67 -19.01 4.06
CA TYR A 227 12.79 -18.43 3.33
C TYR A 227 13.04 -16.97 3.73
N LYS A 228 11.98 -16.14 3.72
CA LYS A 228 12.07 -14.73 4.09
C LYS A 228 12.49 -14.55 5.55
N THR A 229 12.00 -15.40 6.46
CA THR A 229 12.34 -15.32 7.88
C THR A 229 13.80 -15.68 8.12
N LEU A 230 14.34 -16.69 7.46
CA LEU A 230 15.75 -17.06 7.61
C LEU A 230 16.70 -16.15 6.81
N SER A 231 16.17 -15.35 5.88
CA SER A 231 16.97 -14.50 5.00
C SER A 231 17.87 -13.51 5.73
N SER A 232 19.03 -13.23 5.14
CA SER A 232 19.97 -12.22 5.66
C SER A 232 19.37 -10.83 5.75
N THR A 233 18.32 -10.55 4.98
CA THR A 233 17.55 -9.32 5.08
C THR A 233 16.83 -9.21 6.42
N HIS A 234 16.11 -10.26 6.83
CA HIS A 234 15.34 -10.26 8.06
C HIS A 234 16.25 -10.36 9.29
N LEU A 235 17.09 -11.40 9.34
CA LEU A 235 17.86 -11.70 10.55
C LEU A 235 18.95 -10.66 10.85
N LEU A 236 19.50 -9.99 9.83
CA LEU A 236 20.45 -8.89 10.02
C LEU A 236 19.76 -7.51 10.10
N ASN A 237 18.43 -7.46 10.05
CA ASN A 237 17.62 -6.24 10.05
C ASN A 237 18.10 -5.21 9.02
N LYS A 238 18.40 -5.67 7.79
CA LYS A 238 18.78 -4.79 6.68
C LYS A 238 17.57 -4.01 6.23
N ALA A 239 17.77 -2.72 5.90
CA ALA A 239 16.75 -1.94 5.23
C ALA A 239 16.35 -2.66 3.93
N PHE A 240 15.06 -2.92 3.75
CA PHE A 240 14.55 -3.71 2.64
C PHE A 240 13.24 -3.17 2.10
N GLY A 241 13.20 -3.02 0.78
CA GLY A 241 12.20 -2.21 0.12
C GLY A 241 12.44 -0.72 0.42
N ASN A 242 12.11 0.12 -0.54
CA ASN A 242 11.81 1.50 -0.17
C ASN A 242 10.67 1.45 0.85
N ASP A 243 10.72 2.32 1.86
CA ASP A 243 9.51 2.67 2.63
C ASP A 243 8.38 2.84 1.61
N SER A 244 7.25 2.16 1.79
CA SER A 244 6.17 2.05 0.79
C SER A 244 5.63 3.42 0.31
N ASN A 245 6.05 4.49 0.98
CA ASN A 245 5.78 5.90 0.70
C ASN A 245 6.99 6.69 0.17
N GLN A 246 8.04 6.02 -0.34
CA GLN A 246 9.17 6.67 -1.00
C GLN A 246 9.03 6.59 -2.52
N LEU A 247 9.26 7.74 -3.16
CA LEU A 247 9.27 7.87 -4.61
C LEU A 247 10.27 6.91 -5.26
N ASN A 248 9.80 6.06 -6.18
CA ASN A 248 10.67 5.33 -7.08
C ASN A 248 11.27 6.29 -8.11
N LYS A 249 12.50 6.77 -7.86
CA LYS A 249 13.17 7.78 -8.70
C LYS A 249 13.41 7.31 -10.14
N ALA A 250 13.63 6.01 -10.36
CA ALA A 250 13.84 5.46 -11.69
C ALA A 250 12.54 5.52 -12.49
N PHE A 251 11.45 5.00 -11.93
CA PHE A 251 10.11 5.09 -12.52
C PHE A 251 9.72 6.55 -12.80
N TYR A 252 9.91 7.42 -11.80
CA TYR A 252 9.56 8.82 -11.89
C TYR A 252 10.30 9.55 -13.02
N GLY A 253 11.63 9.40 -13.10
CA GLY A 253 12.44 10.07 -14.11
C GLY A 253 12.10 9.60 -15.53
N GLU A 254 11.90 8.30 -15.73
CA GLU A 254 11.55 7.75 -17.03
C GLU A 254 10.11 8.09 -17.45
N LEU A 255 9.16 8.20 -16.51
CA LEU A 255 7.82 8.70 -16.79
C LEU A 255 7.84 10.18 -17.21
N LEU A 256 8.64 11.03 -16.55
CA LEU A 256 8.80 12.42 -16.96
C LEU A 256 9.34 12.53 -18.39
N HIS A 257 10.31 11.68 -18.74
CA HIS A 257 10.85 11.60 -20.10
C HIS A 257 9.78 11.27 -21.14
N LEU A 258 8.96 10.24 -20.90
CA LEU A 258 7.83 9.86 -21.77
C LEU A 258 6.80 10.99 -21.94
N ILE A 259 6.55 11.76 -20.88
CA ILE A 259 5.64 12.90 -20.94
C ILE A 259 6.28 14.07 -21.71
N GLY A 260 7.59 14.27 -21.62
CA GLY A 260 8.29 15.44 -22.18
C GLY A 260 8.58 16.53 -21.14
N LEU A 261 8.87 16.13 -19.90
CA LEU A 261 9.14 17.01 -18.76
C LEU A 261 10.48 16.67 -18.09
N GLU A 262 11.03 17.61 -17.31
CA GLU A 262 12.21 17.41 -16.47
C GLU A 262 12.05 18.02 -15.07
N GLU A 263 12.73 17.44 -14.05
CA GLU A 263 12.84 18.02 -12.70
C GLU A 263 14.12 18.85 -12.61
N VAL A 264 13.99 20.16 -12.40
CA VAL A 264 15.12 21.09 -12.22
C VAL A 264 15.11 21.69 -10.83
N LYS A 265 16.25 22.23 -10.40
CA LYS A 265 16.39 22.92 -9.11
C LYS A 265 16.46 24.43 -9.35
N GLU A 266 15.38 25.14 -9.01
CA GLU A 266 15.31 26.60 -9.08
C GLU A 266 15.24 27.20 -7.68
N LYS A 267 16.15 28.14 -7.36
CA LYS A 267 16.18 28.85 -6.06
C LYS A 267 16.07 27.92 -4.84
N GLY A 268 16.67 26.73 -4.92
CA GLY A 268 16.63 25.73 -3.85
C GLY A 268 15.40 24.80 -3.86
N LYS A 269 14.36 25.12 -4.63
CA LYS A 269 13.15 24.29 -4.81
C LYS A 269 13.29 23.39 -6.04
N LYS A 270 12.70 22.20 -5.97
CA LYS A 270 12.57 21.31 -7.13
C LYS A 270 11.28 21.65 -7.85
N VAL A 271 11.36 21.96 -9.13
CA VAL A 271 10.22 22.29 -9.99
C VAL A 271 10.25 21.39 -11.21
N ILE A 272 9.06 21.05 -11.69
CA ILE A 272 8.91 20.35 -12.96
C ILE A 272 8.77 21.40 -14.05
N GLN A 273 9.44 21.21 -15.17
CA GLN A 273 9.37 22.12 -16.30
C GLN A 273 9.32 21.38 -17.63
N ARG A 274 8.89 22.08 -18.69
CA ARG A 274 9.03 21.62 -20.08
C ARG A 274 10.51 21.63 -20.45
N LEU A 275 10.98 20.66 -21.24
CA LEU A 275 12.36 20.68 -21.70
C LEU A 275 12.67 21.97 -22.50
N PRO A 276 13.90 22.51 -22.38
CA PRO A 276 14.32 23.68 -23.14
C PRO A 276 14.32 23.39 -24.65
N LYS A 277 14.11 24.44 -25.46
CA LYS A 277 14.17 24.36 -26.92
C LYS A 277 15.51 23.72 -27.34
N GLY A 278 15.46 22.73 -28.23
CA GLY A 278 16.62 21.93 -28.68
C GLY A 278 16.84 20.61 -27.94
N LYS A 279 16.22 20.40 -26.78
CA LYS A 279 16.19 19.10 -26.08
C LYS A 279 14.83 18.41 -26.10
N ARG A 280 13.80 19.09 -26.62
CA ARG A 280 12.46 18.54 -26.77
C ARG A 280 12.49 17.39 -27.78
N GLU A 281 11.72 16.35 -27.51
CA GLU A 281 11.55 15.22 -28.41
C GLU A 281 10.12 15.21 -28.92
N ASP A 282 9.94 15.25 -30.24
CA ASP A 282 8.62 15.35 -30.88
C ASP A 282 7.71 14.17 -30.52
N GLY A 283 8.31 12.98 -30.32
CA GLY A 283 7.63 11.80 -29.84
C GLY A 283 7.12 11.87 -28.40
N SER A 284 7.59 12.79 -27.55
CA SER A 284 7.05 12.91 -26.20
C SER A 284 5.59 13.33 -26.20
N LEU A 285 4.80 12.81 -25.26
CA LEU A 285 3.35 12.97 -25.27
C LEU A 285 2.92 14.45 -25.26
N LEU A 286 3.63 15.28 -24.50
CA LEU A 286 3.37 16.72 -24.40
C LEU A 286 3.71 17.47 -25.70
N GLU A 287 4.84 17.15 -26.33
CA GLU A 287 5.24 17.84 -27.56
C GLU A 287 4.30 17.47 -28.72
N SER A 288 3.94 16.19 -28.84
CA SER A 288 2.93 15.73 -29.78
C SER A 288 1.57 16.41 -29.55
N ALA A 289 1.16 16.59 -28.29
CA ALA A 289 -0.08 17.29 -27.95
C ALA A 289 -0.03 18.78 -28.30
N ILE A 290 1.06 19.47 -27.95
CA ILE A 290 1.26 20.89 -28.25
C ILE A 290 1.28 21.13 -29.76
N PHE A 291 2.02 20.29 -30.49
CA PHE A 291 2.07 20.36 -31.95
C PHE A 291 0.67 20.25 -32.55
N THR A 292 -0.10 19.25 -32.12
CA THR A 292 -1.44 19.02 -32.68
C THR A 292 -2.42 20.14 -32.32
N LEU A 293 -2.36 20.67 -31.09
CA LEU A 293 -3.19 21.80 -30.66
C LEU A 293 -2.93 23.06 -31.49
N ASP A 294 -1.66 23.32 -31.82
CA ASP A 294 -1.25 24.50 -32.59
C ASP A 294 -1.53 24.33 -34.09
N ASP A 295 -1.13 23.19 -34.68
CA ASP A 295 -1.30 22.87 -36.11
C ASP A 295 -2.77 22.82 -36.53
N ARG A 296 -3.65 22.33 -35.65
CA ARG A 296 -5.10 22.25 -35.91
C ARG A 296 -5.89 23.46 -35.42
N ASP A 297 -5.22 24.46 -34.86
CA ASP A 297 -5.81 25.66 -34.28
C ASP A 297 -6.93 25.36 -33.26
N TYR A 298 -6.73 24.34 -32.41
CA TYR A 298 -7.75 23.87 -31.46
C TYR A 298 -7.95 24.77 -30.25
N LEU A 299 -7.03 25.71 -29.99
CA LEU A 299 -7.16 26.66 -28.89
C LEU A 299 -8.44 27.52 -28.99
N GLN A 300 -8.91 27.79 -30.21
CA GLN A 300 -10.11 28.61 -30.44
C GLN A 300 -11.39 28.00 -29.83
N ASN A 301 -11.40 26.69 -29.62
CA ASN A 301 -12.54 25.97 -29.08
C ASN A 301 -12.54 25.93 -27.53
N VAL A 302 -11.46 26.34 -26.88
CA VAL A 302 -11.30 26.24 -25.43
C VAL A 302 -11.91 27.46 -24.73
N PRO A 303 -12.93 27.27 -23.86
CA PRO A 303 -13.53 28.38 -23.15
C PRO A 303 -12.58 28.93 -22.07
N ASN A 304 -12.68 30.23 -21.77
CA ASN A 304 -11.90 30.90 -20.72
C ASN A 304 -10.37 30.76 -20.86
N LEU A 305 -9.85 30.71 -22.09
CA LEU A 305 -8.42 30.47 -22.41
C LEU A 305 -7.40 31.23 -21.54
N ARG A 306 -7.75 32.44 -21.07
CA ARG A 306 -6.91 33.24 -20.16
C ARG A 306 -6.58 32.55 -18.82
N THR A 307 -7.36 31.57 -18.37
CA THR A 307 -7.04 30.77 -17.17
C THR A 307 -5.84 29.86 -17.40
N TYR A 308 -5.49 29.59 -18.66
CA TYR A 308 -4.35 28.75 -19.06
C TYR A 308 -3.10 29.56 -19.38
N GLY A 309 -3.08 30.85 -19.09
CA GLY A 309 -1.93 31.72 -19.32
C GLY A 309 -2.27 32.93 -20.19
N THR A 310 -1.35 33.89 -20.17
CA THR A 310 -1.49 35.17 -20.89
C THR A 310 -0.89 35.13 -22.29
N THR A 311 0.06 34.22 -22.55
CA THR A 311 0.68 34.04 -23.87
C THR A 311 0.16 32.78 -24.56
N LYS A 312 0.26 32.74 -25.91
CA LYS A 312 -0.11 31.53 -26.68
C LYS A 312 0.76 30.33 -26.29
N GLU A 313 2.06 30.53 -26.04
CA GLU A 313 2.96 29.46 -25.61
C GLU A 313 2.57 28.89 -24.24
N ASP A 314 2.18 29.76 -23.29
CA ASP A 314 1.66 29.32 -21.99
C ASP A 314 0.36 28.52 -22.15
N GLN A 315 -0.56 29.00 -23.00
CA GLN A 315 -1.86 28.35 -23.22
C GLN A 315 -1.68 26.96 -23.84
N LEU A 316 -0.88 26.85 -24.91
CA LEU A 316 -0.54 25.57 -25.52
C LEU A 316 0.06 24.61 -24.50
N PHE A 317 1.03 25.09 -23.71
CA PHE A 317 1.69 24.27 -22.71
C PHE A 317 0.75 23.80 -21.60
N ASN A 318 0.00 24.71 -20.97
CA ASN A 318 -0.85 24.35 -19.82
C ASN A 318 -2.03 23.45 -20.24
N ILE A 319 -2.62 23.68 -21.43
CA ILE A 319 -3.69 22.84 -21.97
C ILE A 319 -3.14 21.46 -22.39
N GLY A 320 -2.03 21.44 -23.12
CA GLY A 320 -1.35 20.20 -23.50
C GLY A 320 -0.98 19.36 -22.28
N LEU A 321 -0.38 19.99 -21.26
CA LEU A 321 -0.05 19.32 -20.00
C LEU A 321 -1.29 18.76 -19.31
N GLU A 322 -2.38 19.53 -19.18
CA GLU A 322 -3.59 19.04 -18.52
C GLU A 322 -4.21 17.83 -19.24
N LEU A 323 -4.19 17.81 -20.57
CA LEU A 323 -4.60 16.67 -21.39
C LEU A 323 -3.68 15.46 -21.15
N CYS A 324 -2.36 15.63 -21.27
CA CYS A 324 -1.37 14.57 -21.05
C CYS A 324 -1.50 13.94 -19.66
N LEU A 325 -1.64 14.77 -18.61
CA LEU A 325 -1.84 14.28 -17.24
C LEU A 325 -3.15 13.49 -17.12
N THR A 326 -4.22 13.96 -17.75
CA THR A 326 -5.50 13.24 -17.77
C THR A 326 -5.36 11.86 -18.41
N TRP A 327 -4.65 11.74 -19.54
CA TRP A 327 -4.44 10.47 -20.22
C TRP A 327 -3.50 9.53 -19.46
N ILE A 328 -2.37 10.04 -18.96
CA ILE A 328 -1.42 9.25 -18.15
C ILE A 328 -2.08 8.74 -16.87
N ASN A 329 -2.90 9.56 -16.22
CA ASN A 329 -3.68 9.14 -15.04
C ASN A 329 -4.57 7.93 -15.35
N ARG A 330 -5.25 7.92 -16.51
CA ARG A 330 -6.07 6.79 -16.94
C ARG A 330 -5.23 5.56 -17.26
N VAL A 331 -4.10 5.71 -17.96
CA VAL A 331 -3.21 4.58 -18.28
C VAL A 331 -2.66 3.94 -17.01
N LEU A 332 -2.20 4.74 -16.04
CA LEU A 332 -1.69 4.23 -14.77
C LEU A 332 -2.78 3.55 -13.93
N PHE A 333 -3.99 4.12 -13.90
CA PHE A 333 -5.14 3.47 -13.29
C PHE A 333 -5.44 2.12 -13.95
N LEU A 334 -5.35 2.06 -15.28
CA LEU A 334 -5.57 0.82 -16.02
C LEU A 334 -4.50 -0.22 -15.77
N LYS A 335 -3.25 0.17 -15.53
CA LYS A 335 -2.20 -0.80 -15.18
C LYS A 335 -2.44 -1.46 -13.82
N LEU A 336 -2.97 -0.70 -12.85
CA LEU A 336 -3.44 -1.25 -11.59
C LEU A 336 -4.63 -2.21 -11.81
N LEU A 337 -5.63 -1.78 -12.59
CA LEU A 337 -6.79 -2.61 -12.91
C LEU A 337 -6.41 -3.91 -13.62
N GLU A 338 -5.55 -3.83 -14.64
CA GLU A 338 -5.02 -4.99 -15.37
C GLU A 338 -4.35 -5.96 -14.40
N SER A 339 -3.46 -5.46 -13.55
CA SER A 339 -2.72 -6.28 -12.58
C SER A 339 -3.65 -6.98 -11.58
N GLN A 340 -4.71 -6.29 -11.16
CA GLN A 340 -5.73 -6.83 -10.28
C GLN A 340 -6.60 -7.88 -10.98
N LEU A 341 -7.04 -7.61 -12.22
CA LEU A 341 -7.79 -8.58 -13.01
C LEU A 341 -6.97 -9.85 -13.27
N LEU A 342 -5.69 -9.72 -13.63
CA LEU A 342 -4.77 -10.85 -13.73
C LEU A 342 -4.72 -11.63 -12.40
N GLY A 343 -4.60 -10.94 -11.26
CA GLY A 343 -4.64 -11.55 -9.94
C GLY A 343 -5.96 -12.27 -9.61
N TYR A 344 -7.09 -11.80 -10.14
CA TYR A 344 -8.41 -12.41 -9.92
C TYR A 344 -8.65 -13.65 -10.75
N HIS A 345 -7.91 -13.80 -11.86
CA HIS A 345 -8.09 -14.86 -12.85
C HIS A 345 -6.82 -15.67 -13.05
N ASP A 346 -6.06 -15.93 -11.97
CA ASP A 346 -4.88 -16.80 -11.96
C ASP A 346 -3.85 -16.47 -13.07
N ASN A 347 -3.60 -15.17 -13.29
CA ASN A 347 -2.71 -14.63 -14.32
C ASN A 347 -3.11 -15.00 -15.76
N ASN A 348 -4.40 -15.21 -16.02
CA ASN A 348 -4.90 -15.45 -17.37
C ASN A 348 -4.63 -14.26 -18.29
N LYS A 349 -3.80 -14.49 -19.31
CA LYS A 349 -3.33 -13.47 -20.27
C LYS A 349 -4.45 -12.74 -21.02
N ASN A 350 -5.66 -13.30 -21.08
CA ASN A 350 -6.85 -12.63 -21.64
C ASN A 350 -7.22 -11.33 -20.92
N TYR A 351 -6.81 -11.17 -19.67
CA TYR A 351 -7.00 -9.95 -18.88
C TYR A 351 -5.83 -8.97 -18.98
N ARG A 352 -4.79 -9.29 -19.78
CA ARG A 352 -3.66 -8.40 -20.08
C ARG A 352 -3.96 -7.63 -21.38
N PHE A 353 -4.24 -6.34 -21.26
CA PHE A 353 -4.73 -5.49 -22.34
C PHE A 353 -3.89 -4.23 -22.59
N LEU A 354 -2.97 -3.84 -21.71
CA LEU A 354 -2.03 -2.71 -21.91
C LEU A 354 -0.75 -3.18 -22.58
N ASN A 355 -0.86 -3.53 -23.86
CA ASN A 355 0.26 -3.96 -24.68
C ASN A 355 -0.01 -3.65 -26.17
N GLN A 356 1.05 -3.67 -26.98
CA GLN A 356 0.98 -3.31 -28.40
C GLN A 356 0.16 -4.31 -29.25
N GLU A 357 0.01 -5.57 -28.80
CA GLU A 357 -0.79 -6.57 -29.52
C GLU A 357 -2.29 -6.23 -29.42
N PHE A 358 -2.72 -5.71 -28.26
CA PHE A 358 -4.11 -5.36 -28.00
C PHE A 358 -4.46 -3.90 -28.37
N ILE A 359 -3.53 -2.98 -28.19
CA ILE A 359 -3.68 -1.53 -28.43
C ILE A 359 -2.63 -1.10 -29.45
N GLN A 360 -3.04 -0.90 -30.70
CA GLN A 360 -2.10 -0.63 -31.80
C GLN A 360 -1.75 0.86 -31.95
N GLY A 361 -2.59 1.75 -31.40
CA GLY A 361 -2.45 3.20 -31.50
C GLY A 361 -3.25 3.96 -30.45
N PHE A 362 -3.15 5.29 -30.47
CA PHE A 362 -3.86 6.17 -29.54
C PHE A 362 -5.39 6.17 -29.74
N ASP A 363 -5.86 5.85 -30.95
CA ASP A 363 -7.27 5.61 -31.28
C ASP A 363 -7.83 4.37 -30.58
N ASP A 364 -7.07 3.27 -30.58
CA ASP A 364 -7.40 2.05 -29.83
C ASP A 364 -7.41 2.30 -28.31
N LEU A 365 -6.44 3.09 -27.81
CA LEU A 365 -6.37 3.47 -26.40
C LEU A 365 -7.57 4.34 -26.00
N GLU A 366 -7.97 5.27 -26.86
CA GLU A 366 -9.18 6.07 -26.66
C GLU A 366 -10.44 5.19 -26.67
N ALA A 367 -10.54 4.25 -27.63
CA ALA A 367 -11.65 3.31 -27.70
C ALA A 367 -11.74 2.43 -26.43
N LEU A 368 -10.61 2.00 -25.87
CA LEU A 368 -10.58 1.33 -24.58
C LEU A 368 -11.22 2.19 -23.48
N PHE A 369 -10.88 3.49 -23.41
CA PHE A 369 -11.46 4.40 -22.41
C PHE A 369 -12.97 4.54 -22.56
N PHE A 370 -13.45 4.90 -23.75
CA PHE A 370 -14.82 5.40 -23.93
C PHE A 370 -15.79 4.38 -24.53
N SER A 371 -15.29 3.40 -25.28
CA SER A 371 -16.09 2.34 -25.89
C SER A 371 -16.11 1.05 -25.08
N ALA A 372 -15.13 0.83 -24.18
CA ALA A 372 -15.11 -0.34 -23.29
C ALA A 372 -15.39 0.01 -21.83
N LEU A 373 -14.49 0.74 -21.16
CA LEU A 373 -14.55 0.96 -19.70
C LEU A 373 -15.71 1.86 -19.27
N ALA A 374 -16.11 2.76 -20.17
CA ALA A 374 -17.24 3.66 -19.97
C ALA A 374 -18.58 3.08 -20.45
N LYS A 375 -18.65 1.87 -21.03
CA LYS A 375 -19.90 1.27 -21.51
C LYS A 375 -20.11 -0.15 -20.96
N LYS A 376 -21.33 -0.43 -20.50
CA LYS A 376 -21.74 -1.79 -20.10
C LYS A 376 -21.54 -2.74 -21.27
N GLN A 377 -21.21 -3.99 -20.98
CA GLN A 377 -20.93 -5.03 -21.98
C GLN A 377 -22.06 -5.16 -23.00
N SER A 378 -23.32 -5.12 -22.53
CA SER A 378 -24.53 -5.15 -23.37
C SER A 378 -24.70 -3.96 -24.31
N ASP A 379 -24.14 -2.81 -23.95
CA ASP A 379 -24.32 -1.54 -24.66
C ASP A 379 -23.14 -1.23 -25.61
N ARG A 380 -22.17 -2.15 -25.69
CA ARG A 380 -21.02 -2.03 -26.59
C ARG A 380 -21.46 -2.30 -28.01
N ASN A 381 -20.92 -1.50 -28.94
CA ASN A 381 -21.10 -1.76 -30.37
C ASN A 381 -20.58 -3.15 -30.71
N GLU A 382 -21.27 -3.87 -31.61
CA GLU A 382 -20.94 -5.24 -32.03
C GLU A 382 -19.46 -5.38 -32.44
N ARG A 383 -18.90 -4.37 -33.14
CA ARG A 383 -17.48 -4.35 -33.55
C ARG A 383 -16.48 -4.39 -32.40
N HIS A 384 -16.92 -4.11 -31.18
CA HIS A 384 -16.07 -3.99 -29.99
C HIS A 384 -16.35 -5.08 -28.94
N GLN A 385 -17.42 -5.87 -29.09
CA GLN A 385 -17.83 -6.85 -28.08
C GLN A 385 -16.77 -7.93 -27.88
N ASP A 386 -16.29 -8.54 -28.96
CA ASP A 386 -15.27 -9.60 -28.90
C ASP A 386 -13.92 -9.09 -28.40
N LYS A 387 -13.44 -7.95 -28.93
CA LYS A 387 -12.16 -7.33 -28.53
C LYS A 387 -12.15 -7.03 -27.03
N TYR A 388 -13.24 -6.48 -26.50
CA TYR A 388 -13.29 -6.01 -25.10
C TYR A 388 -14.03 -6.94 -24.14
N LYS A 389 -14.32 -8.19 -24.51
CA LYS A 389 -15.12 -9.12 -23.68
C LYS A 389 -14.64 -9.27 -22.23
N TYR A 390 -13.31 -9.23 -22.02
CA TYR A 390 -12.69 -9.35 -20.69
C TYR A 390 -12.47 -8.01 -19.98
N ILE A 391 -12.77 -6.89 -20.64
CA ILE A 391 -12.64 -5.56 -20.07
C ILE A 391 -13.93 -5.22 -19.30
N PRO A 392 -13.86 -4.91 -18.00
CA PRO A 392 -15.04 -4.57 -17.22
C PRO A 392 -15.58 -3.18 -17.56
N TYR A 393 -16.83 -2.93 -17.16
CA TYR A 393 -17.41 -1.58 -17.11
C TYR A 393 -17.20 -1.01 -15.71
N LEU A 394 -16.74 0.25 -15.60
CA LEU A 394 -16.41 0.85 -14.30
C LEU A 394 -17.37 1.95 -13.85
N ASN A 395 -18.25 2.49 -14.71
CA ASN A 395 -19.15 3.62 -14.43
C ASN A 395 -18.50 4.89 -13.80
N SER A 396 -17.17 5.03 -13.86
CA SER A 396 -16.48 6.14 -13.21
C SER A 396 -16.45 7.38 -14.09
N SER A 397 -16.60 8.57 -13.49
CA SER A 397 -16.31 9.84 -14.17
C SER A 397 -14.84 9.94 -14.65
N LEU A 398 -13.94 9.08 -14.14
CA LEU A 398 -12.57 8.95 -14.64
C LEU A 398 -12.52 8.60 -16.13
N PHE A 399 -13.47 7.80 -16.61
CA PHE A 399 -13.57 7.36 -18.01
C PHE A 399 -14.71 8.07 -18.76
N GLU A 400 -15.13 9.22 -18.28
CA GLU A 400 -15.94 10.16 -19.06
C GLU A 400 -15.02 11.17 -19.72
N ARG A 401 -15.38 11.61 -20.94
CA ARG A 401 -14.62 12.67 -21.64
C ARG A 401 -14.63 13.93 -20.78
N SER A 402 -13.44 14.43 -20.46
CA SER A 402 -13.27 15.72 -19.79
C SER A 402 -13.70 16.86 -20.71
N ASP A 403 -13.88 18.06 -20.16
CA ASP A 403 -14.30 19.20 -20.99
C ASP A 403 -13.23 19.57 -22.01
N LEU A 404 -11.93 19.57 -21.64
CA LEU A 404 -10.84 19.78 -22.58
C LEU A 404 -10.76 18.72 -23.67
N GLU A 405 -11.05 17.45 -23.37
CA GLU A 405 -11.09 16.42 -24.43
C GLU A 405 -12.23 16.64 -25.42
N LYS A 406 -13.35 17.23 -24.99
CA LYS A 406 -14.47 17.56 -25.88
C LYS A 406 -14.24 18.83 -26.68
N THR A 407 -13.63 19.84 -26.06
CA THR A 407 -13.50 21.17 -26.65
C THR A 407 -12.17 21.36 -27.37
N ALA A 408 -11.06 20.91 -26.79
CA ALA A 408 -9.74 21.08 -27.36
C ALA A 408 -9.40 19.93 -28.32
N MET A 409 -9.19 18.73 -27.80
CA MET A 409 -8.61 17.63 -28.59
C MET A 409 -8.85 16.27 -27.95
N GLU A 410 -9.20 15.27 -28.78
CA GLU A 410 -9.34 13.88 -28.38
C GLU A 410 -7.99 13.14 -28.46
N LEU A 411 -7.81 12.06 -27.69
CA LEU A 411 -6.53 11.33 -27.63
C LEU A 411 -6.17 10.69 -28.98
N SER A 412 -7.16 10.25 -29.73
CA SER A 412 -7.03 9.72 -31.08
C SER A 412 -6.39 10.69 -32.09
N ASN A 413 -6.30 11.99 -31.77
CA ASN A 413 -5.61 12.97 -32.60
C ASN A 413 -4.08 12.98 -32.40
N ILE A 414 -3.57 12.36 -31.33
CA ILE A 414 -2.13 12.28 -31.06
C ILE A 414 -1.48 11.33 -32.07
N LYS A 415 -0.38 11.79 -32.69
CA LYS A 415 0.47 10.96 -33.53
C LYS A 415 1.41 10.12 -32.67
N ASP A 416 1.50 8.83 -32.96
CA ASP A 416 2.47 7.93 -32.31
C ASP A 416 3.83 8.03 -33.00
N GLU A 417 4.61 9.02 -32.57
CA GLU A 417 5.95 9.25 -33.07
C GLU A 417 7.01 8.52 -32.23
N LYS A 418 8.24 8.47 -32.74
CA LYS A 418 9.36 7.84 -32.04
C LYS A 418 9.96 8.79 -31.02
N ILE A 419 10.29 8.24 -29.86
CA ILE A 419 11.05 8.91 -28.80
C ILE A 419 12.29 8.06 -28.48
N LYS A 420 13.37 8.72 -28.08
CA LYS A 420 14.58 8.03 -27.60
C LYS A 420 14.28 7.33 -26.28
N LEU A 421 14.91 6.17 -26.07
CA LEU A 421 14.88 5.50 -24.78
C LEU A 421 15.67 6.33 -23.76
N HIS A 422 15.14 6.47 -22.55
CA HIS A 422 15.80 7.19 -21.48
C HIS A 422 17.14 6.53 -21.11
N ASP A 423 18.19 7.32 -20.84
CA ASP A 423 19.55 6.82 -20.56
C ASP A 423 19.62 5.81 -19.41
N LYS A 424 18.69 5.92 -18.46
CA LYS A 424 18.56 5.05 -17.30
C LYS A 424 17.32 4.17 -17.38
N THR A 425 16.88 3.83 -18.59
CA THR A 425 15.69 3.00 -18.82
C THR A 425 15.73 1.72 -17.99
N VAL A 426 14.57 1.36 -17.45
CA VAL A 426 14.34 0.06 -16.80
C VAL A 426 14.40 -1.11 -17.79
N LEU A 427 14.23 -0.83 -19.10
CA LEU A 427 14.20 -1.84 -20.14
C LEU A 427 15.61 -2.38 -20.43
N LYS A 428 15.75 -3.71 -20.46
CA LYS A 428 17.02 -4.39 -20.66
C LYS A 428 16.90 -5.52 -21.68
N ASP A 429 18.02 -5.87 -22.29
CA ASP A 429 18.15 -7.06 -23.12
C ASP A 429 18.29 -8.35 -22.28
N GLY A 430 18.32 -9.51 -22.95
CA GLY A 430 18.52 -10.81 -22.30
C GLY A 430 19.90 -10.97 -21.63
N ASN A 431 20.84 -10.06 -21.86
CA ASN A 431 22.14 -10.02 -21.18
C ASN A 431 22.15 -9.01 -20.02
N ASN A 432 20.98 -8.53 -19.59
CA ASN A 432 20.81 -7.55 -18.51
C ASN A 432 21.47 -6.18 -18.78
N LYS A 433 21.72 -5.84 -20.05
CA LYS A 433 22.19 -4.51 -20.48
C LYS A 433 21.00 -3.63 -20.84
N ARG A 434 21.05 -2.34 -20.45
CA ARG A 434 19.99 -1.38 -20.78
C ARG A 434 19.83 -1.23 -22.30
N LEU A 435 18.58 -1.21 -22.75
CA LEU A 435 18.26 -0.95 -24.15
C LEU A 435 18.66 0.48 -24.54
N LYS A 436 18.97 0.68 -25.82
CA LYS A 436 19.30 1.97 -26.43
C LYS A 436 18.57 2.11 -27.77
N GLY A 437 18.40 3.34 -28.24
CA GLY A 437 17.76 3.64 -29.52
C GLY A 437 16.44 4.38 -29.33
N GLU A 438 15.53 4.20 -30.28
CA GLU A 438 14.23 4.87 -30.34
C GLU A 438 13.09 3.86 -30.44
N LYS A 439 11.93 4.22 -29.89
CA LYS A 439 10.72 3.41 -29.93
C LYS A 439 9.50 4.31 -30.07
N ASN A 440 8.45 3.83 -30.70
CA ASN A 440 7.17 4.54 -30.70
C ASN A 440 6.70 4.77 -29.27
N THR A 441 6.20 5.97 -28.98
CA THR A 441 5.89 6.42 -27.63
C THR A 441 4.90 5.54 -26.90
N LEU A 442 3.82 5.11 -27.58
CA LEU A 442 2.82 4.24 -26.96
C LEU A 442 3.41 2.88 -26.59
N SER A 443 4.20 2.30 -27.50
CA SER A 443 4.85 1.01 -27.28
C SER A 443 5.91 1.09 -26.18
N TYR A 444 6.66 2.19 -26.10
CA TYR A 444 7.62 2.43 -25.04
C TYR A 444 6.90 2.57 -23.68
N LEU A 445 5.80 3.32 -23.62
CA LEU A 445 5.01 3.46 -22.40
C LEU A 445 4.53 2.11 -21.86
N PHE A 446 4.02 1.21 -22.71
CA PHE A 446 3.57 -0.11 -22.25
C PHE A 446 4.70 -1.01 -21.76
N ASP A 447 5.82 -1.08 -22.49
CA ASP A 447 6.98 -1.85 -22.04
C ASP A 447 7.55 -1.31 -20.74
N PHE A 448 7.65 0.03 -20.62
CA PHE A 448 8.06 0.71 -19.40
C PHE A 448 7.18 0.31 -18.21
N LEU A 449 5.85 0.35 -18.36
CA LEU A 449 4.92 -0.03 -17.30
C LEU A 449 4.97 -1.53 -16.98
N GLU A 450 5.19 -2.39 -17.98
CA GLU A 450 5.31 -3.85 -17.80
C GLU A 450 6.57 -4.26 -17.02
N ALA A 451 7.62 -3.43 -17.04
CA ALA A 451 8.85 -3.67 -16.30
C ALA A 451 8.72 -3.48 -14.77
N TYR A 452 7.57 -2.99 -14.29
CA TYR A 452 7.26 -2.81 -12.87
C TYR A 452 6.11 -3.72 -12.41
N ASP A 453 6.06 -4.00 -11.11
CA ASP A 453 4.97 -4.75 -10.49
C ASP A 453 3.92 -3.79 -9.93
N PHE A 454 2.67 -3.92 -10.39
CA PHE A 454 1.52 -3.11 -9.93
C PHE A 454 0.52 -3.93 -9.12
N SER A 455 0.84 -5.18 -8.77
CA SER A 455 -0.07 -6.06 -8.01
C SER A 455 -0.34 -5.51 -6.60
N SER A 456 -1.63 -5.43 -6.24
CA SER A 456 -2.09 -5.03 -4.90
C SER A 456 -2.14 -6.21 -3.93
N ASP A 457 -2.39 -7.41 -4.46
CA ASP A 457 -2.73 -8.60 -3.69
C ASP A 457 -1.58 -9.58 -3.83
N GLY A 458 -0.86 -9.87 -2.74
CA GLY A 458 0.32 -10.74 -2.69
C GLY A 458 0.06 -12.23 -3.00
N LYS A 459 -0.86 -12.54 -3.92
CA LYS A 459 -1.20 -13.90 -4.38
C LYS A 459 0.01 -14.63 -4.93
N ALA A 460 0.73 -13.99 -5.86
CA ALA A 460 2.01 -14.50 -6.31
C ALA A 460 3.05 -14.21 -5.23
N GLN A 461 3.52 -15.24 -4.54
CA GLN A 461 4.59 -15.09 -3.55
C GLN A 461 5.98 -15.27 -4.16
N ILE A 462 6.07 -15.65 -5.45
CA ILE A 462 7.30 -15.96 -6.17
C ILE A 462 7.23 -15.29 -7.55
N GLU A 463 8.37 -14.73 -7.97
CA GLU A 463 8.56 -14.18 -9.31
C GLU A 463 9.12 -15.30 -10.22
N GLU A 464 8.36 -15.65 -11.27
CA GLU A 464 8.76 -16.68 -12.25
C GLU A 464 9.72 -16.13 -13.33
N GLY A 465 9.88 -14.80 -13.41
CA GLY A 465 10.81 -14.15 -14.31
C GLY A 465 12.28 -14.28 -13.90
N GLU A 466 13.18 -13.79 -14.75
CA GLU A 466 14.62 -13.80 -14.48
C GLU A 466 15.07 -12.72 -13.48
N GLN A 467 14.25 -11.68 -13.31
CA GLN A 467 14.55 -10.50 -12.49
C GLN A 467 13.34 -10.07 -11.66
N SER A 468 13.59 -9.64 -10.42
CA SER A 468 12.54 -9.08 -9.55
C SER A 468 12.13 -7.70 -10.05
N LYS A 469 10.82 -7.51 -10.27
CA LYS A 469 10.25 -6.20 -10.63
C LYS A 469 10.10 -5.32 -9.39
N ALA A 470 10.33 -4.01 -9.55
CA ALA A 470 10.09 -3.06 -8.47
C ALA A 470 8.58 -2.79 -8.33
N LEU A 471 8.07 -2.83 -7.10
CA LEU A 471 6.66 -2.58 -6.79
C LEU A 471 6.31 -1.09 -6.93
N ILE A 472 5.21 -0.79 -7.63
CA ILE A 472 4.60 0.53 -7.76
C ILE A 472 3.18 0.45 -7.18
N ASN A 473 3.04 0.83 -5.91
CA ASN A 473 1.76 0.84 -5.21
C ASN A 473 0.99 2.17 -5.40
N ALA A 474 -0.22 2.21 -4.87
CA ALA A 474 -1.09 3.40 -4.88
C ALA A 474 -0.42 4.64 -4.26
N SER A 475 0.30 4.46 -3.16
CA SER A 475 0.99 5.55 -2.45
C SER A 475 2.09 6.18 -3.31
N VAL A 476 2.92 5.35 -3.97
CA VAL A 476 3.97 5.80 -4.90
C VAL A 476 3.37 6.57 -6.07
N LEU A 477 2.27 6.10 -6.66
CA LEU A 477 1.57 6.83 -7.73
C LEU A 477 1.06 8.18 -7.26
N GLY A 478 0.46 8.24 -6.08
CA GLY A 478 0.03 9.50 -5.47
C GLY A 478 1.17 10.51 -5.33
N LEU A 479 2.35 10.07 -4.90
CA LEU A 479 3.56 10.90 -4.79
C LEU A 479 4.09 11.38 -6.16
N ILE A 480 4.03 10.51 -7.16
CA ILE A 480 4.43 10.85 -8.52
C ILE A 480 3.54 11.96 -9.06
N PHE A 481 2.22 11.83 -8.93
CA PHE A 481 1.29 12.83 -9.42
C PHE A 481 1.42 14.15 -8.67
N GLU A 482 1.62 14.11 -7.35
CA GLU A 482 1.93 15.30 -6.54
C GLU A 482 3.13 16.07 -7.09
N LYS A 483 4.22 15.36 -7.36
CA LYS A 483 5.43 15.99 -7.89
C LYS A 483 5.22 16.55 -9.28
N ILE A 484 4.51 15.84 -10.16
CA ILE A 484 4.22 16.34 -11.51
C ILE A 484 3.34 17.60 -11.44
N ASN A 485 2.39 17.66 -10.50
CA ASN A 485 1.56 18.84 -10.26
C ASN A 485 2.30 20.02 -9.62
N GLY A 486 3.46 19.79 -8.98
CA GLY A 486 4.30 20.83 -8.37
C GLY A 486 4.96 21.81 -9.36
N TYR A 487 4.55 21.81 -10.64
CA TYR A 487 5.10 22.58 -11.75
C TYR A 487 5.09 24.13 -11.54
N LYS A 488 4.33 24.68 -10.57
CA LYS A 488 4.30 26.14 -10.31
C LYS A 488 4.28 26.56 -8.82
N ASP A 489 3.64 25.81 -7.92
CA ASP A 489 3.25 26.37 -6.61
C ASP A 489 4.05 25.87 -5.39
N GLY A 490 5.07 25.02 -5.58
CA GLY A 490 5.89 24.53 -4.47
C GLY A 490 5.06 23.81 -3.39
N SER A 491 4.05 23.03 -3.81
CA SER A 491 3.22 22.20 -2.94
C SER A 491 4.11 21.29 -2.07
N PHE A 492 4.08 21.51 -0.75
CA PHE A 492 4.85 20.72 0.19
C PHE A 492 4.12 19.43 0.53
N TYR A 493 4.82 18.32 0.34
CA TYR A 493 4.38 16.99 0.71
C TYR A 493 4.24 16.89 2.23
N THR A 494 3.07 16.46 2.72
CA THR A 494 2.91 16.04 4.11
C THR A 494 3.35 14.58 4.21
N PRO A 495 4.41 14.24 4.98
CA PRO A 495 4.85 12.87 5.13
C PRO A 495 3.72 11.94 5.62
N SER A 496 3.64 10.71 5.08
CA SER A 496 2.63 9.72 5.49
C SER A 496 2.55 9.49 7.00
N TYR A 497 3.69 9.53 7.72
CA TYR A 497 3.66 9.36 9.18
C TYR A 497 2.93 10.51 9.88
N ILE A 498 2.97 11.74 9.32
CA ILE A 498 2.26 12.90 9.84
C ILE A 498 0.75 12.76 9.56
N THR A 499 0.36 12.43 8.33
CA THR A 499 -1.07 12.27 7.99
C THR A 499 -1.71 11.11 8.77
N MET A 500 -0.99 10.00 8.94
CA MET A 500 -1.41 8.86 9.74
C MET A 500 -1.54 9.23 11.23
N TYR A 501 -0.57 9.96 11.80
CA TYR A 501 -0.66 10.43 13.18
C TYR A 501 -1.85 11.38 13.39
N MET A 502 -2.00 12.38 12.52
CA MET A 502 -3.09 13.36 12.59
C MET A 502 -4.46 12.69 12.46
N SER A 503 -4.63 11.79 11.50
CA SER A 503 -5.89 11.06 11.29
C SER A 503 -6.20 10.14 12.48
N ARG A 504 -5.24 9.37 12.98
CA ARG A 504 -5.41 8.49 14.15
C ARG A 504 -5.86 9.24 15.40
N GLU A 505 -5.13 10.27 15.80
CA GLU A 505 -5.43 11.03 17.02
C GLU A 505 -6.77 11.75 16.93
N THR A 506 -7.08 12.33 15.76
CA THR A 506 -8.30 13.12 15.59
C THR A 506 -9.53 12.23 15.47
N LEU A 507 -9.47 11.17 14.66
CA LEU A 507 -10.63 10.35 14.35
C LEU A 507 -11.04 9.45 15.51
N ARG A 508 -10.09 8.90 16.27
CA ARG A 508 -10.44 8.09 17.45
C ARG A 508 -11.18 8.92 18.50
N ARG A 509 -10.73 10.16 18.75
CA ARG A 509 -11.44 11.10 19.65
C ARG A 509 -12.81 11.49 19.10
N ALA A 510 -12.90 11.80 17.82
CA ALA A 510 -14.17 12.14 17.18
C ALA A 510 -15.19 10.98 17.24
N VAL A 511 -14.72 9.75 17.05
CA VAL A 511 -15.56 8.53 17.16
C VAL A 511 -16.06 8.35 18.59
N VAL A 512 -15.18 8.47 19.60
CA VAL A 512 -15.60 8.42 21.02
C VAL A 512 -16.69 9.47 21.32
N GLN A 513 -16.48 10.72 20.93
CA GLN A 513 -17.46 11.79 21.12
C GLN A 513 -18.80 11.50 20.41
N LYS A 514 -18.74 10.99 19.17
CA LYS A 514 -19.92 10.66 18.38
C LYS A 514 -20.73 9.52 18.99
N MET A 515 -20.04 8.48 19.47
CA MET A 515 -20.66 7.32 20.13
C MET A 515 -21.25 7.72 21.49
N ASN A 516 -20.51 8.48 22.31
CA ASN A 516 -21.03 9.03 23.58
C ASN A 516 -22.30 9.86 23.35
N THR A 517 -22.32 10.71 22.32
CA THR A 517 -23.51 11.52 22.00
C THR A 517 -24.70 10.65 21.58
N HIS A 518 -24.46 9.61 20.77
CA HIS A 518 -25.53 8.77 20.25
C HIS A 518 -26.13 7.82 21.30
N TYR A 519 -25.27 7.14 22.07
CA TYR A 519 -25.67 6.14 23.05
C TYR A 519 -25.80 6.69 24.49
N ASN A 520 -25.49 7.98 24.69
CA ASN A 520 -25.43 8.62 26.00
C ASN A 520 -24.43 7.92 26.95
N TRP A 521 -23.29 7.49 26.40
CA TRP A 521 -22.17 6.89 27.15
C TRP A 521 -21.20 7.96 27.67
N LYS A 522 -20.29 7.53 28.54
CA LYS A 522 -19.27 8.37 29.18
C LYS A 522 -17.85 7.81 29.00
N CYS A 523 -17.59 7.14 27.89
CA CYS A 523 -16.25 6.63 27.57
C CYS A 523 -15.26 7.80 27.56
N THR A 524 -14.14 7.69 28.27
CA THR A 524 -13.13 8.75 28.35
C THR A 524 -12.14 8.70 27.20
N ASP A 525 -11.86 7.48 26.72
CA ASP A 525 -10.96 7.23 25.60
C ASP A 525 -11.48 6.10 24.68
N PHE A 526 -10.61 5.67 23.75
CA PHE A 526 -10.94 4.66 22.75
C PHE A 526 -10.89 3.22 23.28
N GLU A 527 -10.17 2.95 24.38
CA GLU A 527 -10.19 1.64 25.05
C GLU A 527 -11.50 1.47 25.81
N ASP A 528 -11.94 2.47 26.57
CA ASP A 528 -13.25 2.49 27.23
C ASP A 528 -14.38 2.21 26.22
N LEU A 529 -14.35 2.91 25.08
CA LEU A 529 -15.34 2.72 24.01
C LEU A 529 -15.33 1.28 23.47
N LYS A 530 -14.16 0.64 23.36
CA LYS A 530 -14.06 -0.74 22.89
C LYS A 530 -14.73 -1.71 23.85
N GLU A 531 -14.57 -1.50 25.15
CA GLU A 531 -15.18 -2.32 26.19
C GLU A 531 -16.70 -2.11 26.22
N ASP A 532 -17.16 -0.86 26.33
CA ASP A 532 -18.58 -0.51 26.40
C ASP A 532 -19.35 -0.98 25.16
N LEU A 533 -18.80 -0.77 23.96
CA LEU A 533 -19.43 -1.20 22.72
C LEU A 533 -19.49 -2.73 22.60
N ARG A 534 -18.45 -3.43 23.06
CA ARG A 534 -18.43 -4.90 23.07
C ARG A 534 -19.52 -5.44 23.98
N ASP A 535 -19.66 -4.88 25.17
CA ASP A 535 -20.66 -5.31 26.15
C ASP A 535 -22.07 -4.99 25.66
N TYR A 536 -22.30 -3.77 25.15
CA TYR A 536 -23.55 -3.39 24.51
C TYR A 536 -23.98 -4.38 23.41
N ILE A 537 -23.08 -4.71 22.47
CA ILE A 537 -23.38 -5.65 21.37
C ILE A 537 -23.68 -7.06 21.91
N LYS A 538 -22.98 -7.49 22.97
CA LYS A 538 -23.17 -8.80 23.59
C LYS A 538 -24.53 -8.89 24.29
N GLU A 539 -24.95 -7.83 24.99
CA GLU A 539 -26.24 -7.74 25.68
C GLU A 539 -27.44 -7.81 24.73
N GLN A 540 -27.28 -7.39 23.46
CA GLN A 540 -28.36 -7.49 22.46
C GLN A 540 -28.70 -8.94 22.05
N GLY A 541 -27.89 -9.94 22.43
CA GLY A 541 -28.19 -11.35 22.17
C GLY A 541 -28.44 -11.66 20.69
N LYS A 542 -29.69 -11.97 20.33
CA LYS A 542 -30.11 -12.27 18.95
C LYS A 542 -30.03 -11.05 18.02
N GLU A 543 -30.17 -9.84 18.55
CA GLU A 543 -30.13 -8.58 17.79
C GLU A 543 -28.70 -8.02 17.65
N ARG A 544 -27.67 -8.75 18.09
CA ARG A 544 -26.26 -8.31 18.04
C ARG A 544 -25.80 -7.83 16.66
N ASN A 545 -26.30 -8.43 15.58
CA ASN A 545 -25.93 -8.04 14.22
C ASN A 545 -26.55 -6.69 13.83
N LYS A 546 -27.80 -6.45 14.23
CA LYS A 546 -28.48 -5.17 14.06
C LYS A 546 -27.78 -4.07 14.85
N ALA A 547 -27.36 -4.38 16.08
CA ALA A 547 -26.59 -3.46 16.93
C ALA A 547 -25.25 -3.07 16.29
N ARG A 548 -24.54 -4.03 15.67
CA ARG A 548 -23.31 -3.75 14.91
C ARG A 548 -23.57 -2.81 13.74
N LEU A 549 -24.62 -3.05 12.95
CA LEU A 549 -25.00 -2.18 11.83
C LEU A 549 -25.33 -0.77 12.34
N GLN A 550 -26.06 -0.64 13.44
CA GLN A 550 -26.38 0.66 14.05
C GLN A 550 -25.12 1.42 14.47
N ALA A 551 -24.21 0.76 15.21
CA ALA A 551 -22.93 1.36 15.60
C ALA A 551 -22.07 1.76 14.38
N ASN A 552 -22.06 0.94 13.33
CA ASN A 552 -21.38 1.25 12.08
C ASN A 552 -21.97 2.52 11.43
N GLU A 553 -23.30 2.64 11.38
CA GLU A 553 -23.99 3.83 10.84
C GLU A 553 -23.71 5.10 11.64
N VAL A 554 -23.54 5.01 12.96
CA VAL A 554 -23.11 6.16 13.79
C VAL A 554 -21.78 6.70 13.32
N ILE A 555 -20.81 5.84 13.02
CA ILE A 555 -19.51 6.25 12.46
C ILE A 555 -19.66 6.78 11.03
N ASN A 556 -20.52 6.18 10.19
CA ASN A 556 -20.82 6.66 8.82
C ASN A 556 -21.48 8.04 8.77
N SER A 557 -21.94 8.56 9.92
CA SER A 557 -22.50 9.89 10.03
C SER A 557 -21.45 10.99 10.25
N LEU A 558 -20.18 10.64 10.51
CA LEU A 558 -19.09 11.61 10.62
C LEU A 558 -18.90 12.41 9.32
N LYS A 559 -18.41 13.64 9.46
CA LYS A 559 -18.11 14.55 8.34
C LYS A 559 -16.70 15.09 8.53
N ILE A 560 -15.83 14.79 7.56
CA ILE A 560 -14.42 15.17 7.55
C ILE A 560 -14.22 16.07 6.33
N CYS A 561 -13.66 17.26 6.53
CA CYS A 561 -13.47 18.24 5.48
C CYS A 561 -12.00 18.66 5.43
N ASP A 562 -11.38 18.58 4.25
CA ASP A 562 -10.06 19.13 3.97
C ASP A 562 -10.18 20.33 3.00
N PRO A 563 -10.04 21.58 3.48
CA PRO A 563 -10.25 22.78 2.67
C PRO A 563 -9.05 23.17 1.79
N ALA A 564 -7.94 22.43 1.83
CA ALA A 564 -6.74 22.63 1.01
C ALA A 564 -6.11 21.28 0.69
N VAL A 565 -6.92 20.40 0.08
CA VAL A 565 -6.68 18.96 0.07
C VAL A 565 -5.43 18.53 -0.70
N GLY A 566 -4.94 19.37 -1.61
CA GLY A 566 -3.87 19.01 -2.52
C GLY A 566 -4.21 17.69 -3.23
N SER A 567 -3.31 16.72 -3.11
CA SER A 567 -3.44 15.39 -3.70
C SER A 567 -4.37 14.43 -2.96
N GLY A 568 -4.94 14.82 -1.82
CA GLY A 568 -5.86 13.97 -1.06
C GLY A 568 -5.20 12.90 -0.21
N HIS A 569 -3.90 13.04 0.12
CA HIS A 569 -3.22 12.10 1.02
C HIS A 569 -3.94 12.00 2.37
N PHE A 570 -4.23 13.14 3.01
CA PHE A 570 -4.89 13.18 4.31
C PHE A 570 -6.27 12.49 4.30
N LEU A 571 -7.07 12.70 3.24
CA LEU A 571 -8.37 12.03 3.11
C LEU A 571 -8.25 10.51 2.96
N VAL A 572 -7.21 10.00 2.29
CA VAL A 572 -6.95 8.56 2.22
C VAL A 572 -6.50 8.01 3.57
N SER A 573 -5.65 8.73 4.30
CA SER A 573 -5.28 8.36 5.68
C SER A 573 -6.52 8.31 6.58
N CYS A 574 -7.42 9.30 6.48
CA CYS A 574 -8.69 9.29 7.20
C CYS A 574 -9.60 8.11 6.81
N LEU A 575 -9.71 7.80 5.53
CA LEU A 575 -10.47 6.64 5.04
C LEU A 575 -9.94 5.35 5.67
N ASN A 576 -8.62 5.16 5.62
CA ASN A 576 -7.94 3.97 6.11
C ASN A 576 -8.06 3.86 7.64
N GLU A 577 -7.90 4.95 8.39
CA GLU A 577 -8.09 4.96 9.85
C GLU A 577 -9.54 4.66 10.25
N LEU A 578 -10.55 5.13 9.52
CA LEU A 578 -11.95 4.79 9.81
C LEU A 578 -12.23 3.29 9.62
N ILE A 579 -11.64 2.65 8.60
CA ILE A 579 -11.73 1.20 8.42
C ILE A 579 -11.04 0.46 9.58
N ALA A 580 -9.85 0.92 9.98
CA ALA A 580 -9.11 0.34 11.11
C ALA A 580 -9.88 0.48 12.43
N ILE A 581 -10.45 1.66 12.71
CA ILE A 581 -11.32 1.91 13.87
C ILE A 581 -12.51 0.94 13.90
N LYS A 582 -13.20 0.74 12.77
CA LYS A 582 -14.34 -0.18 12.69
C LYS A 582 -13.93 -1.64 12.92
N SER A 583 -12.75 -2.03 12.46
CA SER A 583 -12.15 -3.35 12.71
C SER A 583 -11.77 -3.53 14.19
N ASP A 584 -11.16 -2.51 14.82
CA ASP A 584 -10.81 -2.49 16.24
C ASP A 584 -12.06 -2.63 17.12
N LEU A 585 -13.11 -1.88 16.80
CA LEU A 585 -14.42 -1.88 17.47
C LEU A 585 -15.28 -3.13 17.14
N LYS A 586 -14.82 -4.02 16.25
CA LYS A 586 -15.55 -5.24 15.84
C LYS A 586 -16.94 -4.98 15.23
N ILE A 587 -17.10 -3.83 14.57
CA ILE A 587 -18.32 -3.40 13.87
C ILE A 587 -18.15 -3.32 12.35
N LEU A 588 -16.94 -3.58 11.83
CA LEU A 588 -16.76 -3.85 10.41
C LEU A 588 -17.39 -5.21 10.08
N CYS A 589 -18.47 -5.18 9.30
CA CYS A 589 -19.34 -6.33 9.06
C CYS A 589 -19.91 -6.33 7.65
N ASP A 590 -20.52 -7.45 7.26
CA ASP A 590 -21.28 -7.55 6.02
C ASP A 590 -22.67 -6.89 6.13
N GLU A 591 -23.43 -6.96 5.04
CA GLU A 591 -24.80 -6.41 4.94
C GLU A 591 -25.78 -7.01 5.97
N LYS A 592 -25.46 -8.17 6.56
CA LYS A 592 -26.26 -8.86 7.58
C LYS A 592 -25.79 -8.55 8.99
N GLY A 593 -24.79 -7.69 9.17
CA GLY A 593 -24.19 -7.36 10.46
C GLY A 593 -23.28 -8.46 11.02
N GLU A 594 -22.87 -9.43 10.19
CA GLU A 594 -21.90 -10.44 10.59
C GLU A 594 -20.49 -9.88 10.50
N ARG A 595 -19.76 -9.95 11.61
CA ARG A 595 -18.39 -9.45 11.69
C ARG A 595 -17.50 -10.16 10.68
N LEU A 596 -16.60 -9.42 10.04
CA LEU A 596 -15.56 -10.01 9.22
C LEU A 596 -14.61 -10.85 10.08
N ASP A 597 -14.10 -11.93 9.49
CA ASP A 597 -13.15 -12.87 10.09
C ASP A 597 -11.71 -12.54 9.72
N THR A 598 -11.44 -11.26 9.48
CA THR A 598 -10.12 -10.71 9.18
C THR A 598 -9.69 -9.71 10.25
N TYR A 599 -8.38 -9.55 10.36
CA TYR A 599 -7.74 -8.51 11.16
C TYR A 599 -7.27 -7.41 10.22
N ILE A 600 -7.65 -6.18 10.52
CA ILE A 600 -7.24 -5.03 9.74
C ILE A 600 -6.41 -4.11 10.62
N SER A 601 -5.19 -3.82 10.17
CA SER A 601 -4.28 -2.87 10.78
C SER A 601 -3.81 -1.85 9.74
N LEU A 602 -3.13 -0.80 10.22
CA LEU A 602 -2.47 0.18 9.38
C LEU A 602 -0.97 0.09 9.54
N GLU A 603 -0.29 -0.03 8.41
CA GLU A 603 1.16 0.03 8.33
C GLU A 603 1.53 0.94 7.17
N ASN A 604 2.31 2.00 7.46
CA ASN A 604 2.75 2.99 6.48
C ASN A 604 1.60 3.58 5.64
N ASP A 605 0.48 3.94 6.27
CA ASP A 605 -0.72 4.50 5.64
C ASP A 605 -1.45 3.56 4.65
N GLU A 606 -1.09 2.27 4.64
CA GLU A 606 -1.80 1.22 3.90
C GLU A 606 -2.56 0.29 4.84
N LEU A 607 -3.76 -0.11 4.43
CA LEU A 607 -4.54 -1.16 5.09
C LEU A 607 -3.86 -2.51 4.89
N ILE A 608 -3.53 -3.16 6.00
CA ILE A 608 -3.10 -4.55 6.05
C ILE A 608 -4.27 -5.39 6.50
N ILE A 609 -4.70 -6.30 5.63
CA ILE A 609 -5.80 -7.22 5.90
C ILE A 609 -5.17 -8.61 6.04
N GLU A 610 -5.35 -9.20 7.20
CA GLU A 610 -4.85 -10.54 7.53
C GLU A 610 -6.00 -11.48 7.85
N ASP A 611 -5.81 -12.76 7.55
CA ASP A 611 -6.67 -13.81 8.08
C ASP A 611 -6.29 -14.18 9.53
N GLU A 612 -6.96 -15.17 10.09
CA GLU A 612 -6.64 -15.74 11.41
C GLU A 612 -5.24 -16.38 11.51
N ASN A 613 -4.64 -16.73 10.37
CA ASN A 613 -3.30 -17.26 10.26
C ASN A 613 -2.22 -16.18 10.23
N GLY A 614 -2.61 -14.91 10.09
CA GLY A 614 -1.68 -13.80 9.90
C GLY A 614 -1.15 -13.73 8.47
N ASP A 615 -1.70 -14.53 7.56
CA ASP A 615 -1.40 -14.44 6.14
C ASP A 615 -2.17 -13.25 5.56
N PHE A 616 -1.61 -12.61 4.52
CA PHE A 616 -2.33 -11.55 3.83
C PHE A 616 -3.61 -12.11 3.22
N PHE A 617 -4.71 -11.40 3.45
CA PHE A 617 -5.96 -11.70 2.80
C PHE A 617 -5.81 -11.62 1.28
N SER A 618 -6.35 -12.62 0.61
CA SER A 618 -6.29 -12.76 -0.84
C SER A 618 -7.70 -13.01 -1.36
N TYR A 619 -8.17 -12.16 -2.27
CA TYR A 619 -9.50 -12.28 -2.83
C TYR A 619 -9.53 -13.27 -4.00
N VAL A 620 -10.37 -14.30 -3.90
CA VAL A 620 -10.60 -15.29 -4.95
C VAL A 620 -12.08 -15.23 -5.34
N PRO A 621 -12.43 -14.74 -6.55
CA PRO A 621 -13.84 -14.52 -6.92
C PRO A 621 -14.76 -15.74 -6.79
N THR A 622 -14.20 -16.94 -6.91
CA THR A 622 -14.93 -18.21 -6.81
C THR A 622 -15.15 -18.69 -5.37
N ILE A 623 -14.53 -18.05 -4.37
CA ILE A 623 -14.63 -18.44 -2.95
C ILE A 623 -15.52 -17.45 -2.19
N GLU A 624 -16.69 -17.91 -1.75
CA GLU A 624 -17.71 -17.12 -1.05
C GLU A 624 -17.17 -16.34 0.16
N ARG A 625 -16.36 -17.00 1.02
CA ARG A 625 -15.73 -16.36 2.20
C ARG A 625 -14.95 -15.10 1.81
N THR A 626 -14.10 -15.20 0.78
CA THR A 626 -13.27 -14.06 0.36
C THR A 626 -14.10 -12.99 -0.35
N GLN A 627 -15.13 -13.39 -1.11
CA GLN A 627 -16.05 -12.46 -1.74
C GLN A 627 -16.82 -11.63 -0.70
N LYS A 628 -17.25 -12.24 0.39
CA LYS A 628 -17.91 -11.54 1.51
C LYS A 628 -17.04 -10.46 2.12
N VAL A 629 -15.78 -10.77 2.44
CA VAL A 629 -14.81 -9.81 2.99
C VAL A 629 -14.55 -8.69 1.99
N GLN A 630 -14.27 -9.03 0.74
CA GLN A 630 -13.97 -8.07 -0.32
C GLN A 630 -15.15 -7.12 -0.56
N LYS A 631 -16.37 -7.65 -0.64
CA LYS A 631 -17.61 -6.90 -0.81
C LYS A 631 -17.87 -5.95 0.36
N ALA A 632 -17.72 -6.43 1.60
CA ALA A 632 -17.92 -5.60 2.79
C ALA A 632 -16.94 -4.42 2.85
N LEU A 633 -15.66 -4.67 2.56
CA LEU A 633 -14.64 -3.63 2.51
C LEU A 633 -14.92 -2.59 1.42
N PHE A 634 -15.33 -3.04 0.22
CA PHE A 634 -15.70 -2.16 -0.87
C PHE A 634 -16.85 -1.23 -0.48
N HIS A 635 -17.94 -1.79 0.03
CA HIS A 635 -19.13 -1.00 0.38
C HIS A 635 -18.88 -0.05 1.55
N GLU A 636 -18.10 -0.48 2.53
CA GLU A 636 -17.73 0.38 3.64
C GLU A 636 -16.89 1.57 3.15
N LYS A 637 -15.82 1.30 2.37
CA LYS A 637 -15.02 2.38 1.76
C LYS A 637 -15.85 3.30 0.89
N GLN A 638 -16.73 2.74 0.05
CA GLN A 638 -17.65 3.50 -0.78
C GLN A 638 -18.52 4.42 0.07
N THR A 639 -19.13 3.90 1.14
CA THR A 639 -20.00 4.67 2.05
C THR A 639 -19.24 5.82 2.70
N LEU A 640 -18.01 5.57 3.17
CA LEU A 640 -17.16 6.60 3.76
C LEU A 640 -16.77 7.68 2.74
N ILE A 641 -16.34 7.29 1.54
CA ILE A 641 -15.99 8.24 0.48
C ILE A 641 -17.19 9.09 0.06
N GLU A 642 -18.36 8.46 -0.10
CA GLU A 642 -19.57 9.13 -0.57
C GLU A 642 -20.21 10.03 0.50
N ASN A 643 -20.09 9.69 1.79
CA ASN A 643 -20.87 10.36 2.83
C ASN A 643 -20.02 11.09 3.87
N CYS A 644 -18.78 10.66 4.11
CA CYS A 644 -17.95 11.19 5.19
C CYS A 644 -16.87 12.16 4.73
N LEU A 645 -16.30 11.96 3.54
CA LEU A 645 -15.13 12.71 3.07
C LEU A 645 -15.52 13.86 2.14
N PHE A 646 -15.06 15.06 2.46
CA PHE A 646 -15.27 16.30 1.70
C PHE A 646 -13.94 17.03 1.52
N ALA A 647 -13.77 17.68 0.37
CA ALA A 647 -12.55 18.47 0.14
C ALA A 647 -12.71 19.59 -0.88
N VAL A 648 -11.84 20.60 -0.73
CA VAL A 648 -11.68 21.72 -1.63
C VAL A 648 -10.20 21.95 -1.92
N ASP A 649 -9.86 22.27 -3.17
CA ASP A 649 -8.54 22.80 -3.53
C ASP A 649 -8.67 23.85 -4.64
N ILE A 650 -7.79 24.85 -4.65
CA ILE A 650 -7.80 25.90 -5.68
C ILE A 650 -7.29 25.39 -7.03
N ASN A 651 -6.39 24.41 -7.02
CA ASN A 651 -5.81 23.83 -8.21
C ASN A 651 -6.71 22.69 -8.73
N PRO A 652 -7.26 22.80 -9.95
CA PRO A 652 -8.12 21.75 -10.51
C PRO A 652 -7.38 20.41 -10.69
N ASN A 653 -6.06 20.42 -10.90
CA ASN A 653 -5.28 19.18 -11.03
C ASN A 653 -5.12 18.48 -9.68
N SER A 654 -4.96 19.21 -8.57
CA SER A 654 -4.95 18.66 -7.21
C SER A 654 -6.26 17.90 -6.93
N VAL A 655 -7.40 18.51 -7.26
CA VAL A 655 -8.73 17.88 -7.16
C VAL A 655 -8.82 16.58 -7.98
N LYS A 656 -8.30 16.56 -9.21
CA LYS A 656 -8.28 15.35 -10.05
C LYS A 656 -7.42 14.24 -9.43
N ILE A 657 -6.25 14.57 -8.88
CA ILE A 657 -5.38 13.60 -8.18
C ILE A 657 -6.09 13.06 -6.93
N CYS A 658 -6.68 13.93 -6.11
CA CYS A 658 -7.41 13.51 -4.92
C CYS A 658 -8.50 12.48 -5.27
N ARG A 659 -9.28 12.76 -6.32
CA ARG A 659 -10.28 11.81 -6.84
C ARG A 659 -9.63 10.50 -7.30
N LEU A 660 -8.56 10.57 -8.11
CA LEU A 660 -7.84 9.39 -8.56
C LEU A 660 -7.35 8.53 -7.39
N ARG A 661 -6.78 9.15 -6.35
CA ARG A 661 -6.26 8.46 -5.16
C ARG A 661 -7.36 7.72 -4.41
N LEU A 662 -8.53 8.34 -4.23
CA LEU A 662 -9.70 7.69 -3.62
C LEU A 662 -10.24 6.55 -4.48
N TRP A 663 -10.29 6.69 -5.81
CA TRP A 663 -10.67 5.59 -6.70
C TRP A 663 -9.68 4.43 -6.65
N ILE A 664 -8.37 4.70 -6.59
CA ILE A 664 -7.36 3.64 -6.46
C ILE A 664 -7.54 2.90 -5.12
N GLU A 665 -7.80 3.62 -4.03
CA GLU A 665 -8.00 2.99 -2.72
C GLU A 665 -9.26 2.11 -2.67
N LEU A 666 -10.32 2.51 -3.39
CA LEU A 666 -11.52 1.70 -3.54
C LEU A 666 -11.32 0.53 -4.51
N LEU A 667 -10.57 0.74 -5.60
CA LEU A 667 -10.24 -0.27 -6.60
C LEU A 667 -9.59 -1.48 -5.95
N LYS A 668 -8.68 -1.31 -4.97
CA LYS A 668 -8.07 -2.42 -4.20
C LYS A 668 -9.08 -3.44 -3.66
N ASN A 669 -10.31 -3.00 -3.37
CA ASN A 669 -11.38 -3.86 -2.86
C ASN A 669 -12.49 -4.16 -3.88
N ALA A 670 -12.29 -3.88 -5.17
CA ALA A 670 -13.26 -4.25 -6.21
C ALA A 670 -13.53 -5.77 -6.19
N TYR A 671 -14.77 -6.15 -6.47
CA TYR A 671 -15.23 -7.53 -6.37
C TYR A 671 -16.16 -7.89 -7.53
N TYR A 672 -16.32 -9.18 -7.79
CA TYR A 672 -17.28 -9.70 -8.77
C TYR A 672 -18.62 -9.90 -8.10
N ASN A 673 -19.69 -9.35 -8.67
CA ASN A 673 -21.04 -9.53 -8.17
C ASN A 673 -21.60 -10.92 -8.55
N LYS A 674 -22.87 -11.17 -8.22
CA LYS A 674 -23.54 -12.46 -8.51
C LYS A 674 -23.62 -12.77 -10.01
N ASP A 675 -23.64 -11.74 -10.85
CA ASP A 675 -23.71 -11.85 -12.31
C ASP A 675 -22.31 -11.99 -12.95
N GLN A 676 -21.27 -12.22 -12.15
CA GLN A 676 -19.87 -12.30 -12.60
C GLN A 676 -19.39 -11.02 -13.30
N VAL A 677 -19.97 -9.87 -12.92
CA VAL A 677 -19.53 -8.54 -13.37
C VAL A 677 -18.75 -7.87 -12.25
N LEU A 678 -17.61 -7.26 -12.60
CA LEU A 678 -16.83 -6.48 -11.64
C LEU A 678 -17.66 -5.25 -11.19
N GLN A 679 -17.73 -5.04 -9.87
CA GLN A 679 -18.45 -3.95 -9.27
C GLN A 679 -17.94 -2.59 -9.79
N THR A 680 -18.89 -1.72 -10.15
CA THR A 680 -18.60 -0.39 -10.68
C THR A 680 -18.13 0.56 -9.58
N LEU A 681 -17.30 1.53 -9.96
CA LEU A 681 -16.82 2.60 -9.07
C LEU A 681 -17.87 3.72 -8.97
N PRO A 682 -17.96 4.40 -7.82
CA PRO A 682 -18.90 5.47 -7.58
C PRO A 682 -18.44 6.79 -8.20
N ASN A 683 -19.38 7.74 -8.28
CA ASN A 683 -19.11 9.11 -8.66
C ASN A 683 -18.72 9.95 -7.43
N ILE A 684 -17.42 10.15 -7.22
CA ILE A 684 -16.84 10.81 -6.03
C ILE A 684 -16.68 12.33 -6.21
N ASP A 685 -16.90 12.81 -7.42
CA ASP A 685 -16.69 14.18 -7.88
C ASP A 685 -17.66 15.21 -7.26
N ILE A 686 -18.72 14.78 -6.57
CA ILE A 686 -19.61 15.68 -5.81
C ILE A 686 -18.93 16.24 -4.56
N ASN A 687 -18.23 15.43 -3.77
CA ASN A 687 -17.73 15.86 -2.46
C ASN A 687 -16.36 16.54 -2.54
N ILE A 688 -15.61 16.32 -3.62
CA ILE A 688 -14.27 16.88 -3.85
C ILE A 688 -14.39 17.96 -4.93
N LYS A 689 -14.15 19.24 -4.60
CA LYS A 689 -14.42 20.38 -5.48
C LYS A 689 -13.20 21.28 -5.69
N CYS A 690 -13.16 21.91 -6.86
CA CYS A 690 -12.24 23.01 -7.12
C CYS A 690 -12.86 24.31 -6.58
N GLY A 691 -12.08 25.08 -5.82
CA GLY A 691 -12.52 26.34 -5.25
C GLY A 691 -11.48 26.98 -4.34
N ASN A 692 -11.63 28.27 -4.07
CA ASN A 692 -10.80 28.97 -3.09
C ASN A 692 -11.52 28.94 -1.73
N SER A 693 -11.00 28.17 -0.78
CA SER A 693 -11.58 27.99 0.55
C SER A 693 -11.52 29.23 1.45
N LEU A 694 -10.76 30.26 1.08
CA LEU A 694 -10.71 31.54 1.80
C LEU A 694 -11.85 32.48 1.40
N ILE A 695 -12.57 32.20 0.31
CA ILE A 695 -13.66 33.02 -0.18
C ILE A 695 -14.98 32.40 0.26
N SER A 696 -15.69 33.07 1.17
CA SER A 696 -17.05 32.70 1.53
C SER A 696 -18.02 33.85 1.30
N ARG A 697 -19.09 33.57 0.55
CA ARG A 697 -20.21 34.51 0.35
C ARG A 697 -21.30 34.35 1.42
N PHE A 698 -21.47 33.13 1.92
CA PHE A 698 -22.52 32.78 2.88
C PHE A 698 -21.87 32.34 4.19
N GLY A 699 -22.34 32.85 5.32
CA GLY A 699 -21.98 32.34 6.63
C GLY A 699 -22.39 30.88 6.79
N LEU A 700 -21.71 30.13 7.66
CA LEU A 700 -22.02 28.72 7.92
C LEU A 700 -23.43 28.50 8.48
N ASN A 701 -23.98 29.52 9.15
CA ASN A 701 -25.32 29.51 9.73
C ASN A 701 -26.36 30.20 8.84
N ASP A 702 -25.97 30.71 7.67
CA ASP A 702 -26.90 31.40 6.79
C ASP A 702 -27.97 30.41 6.33
N SER A 703 -29.23 30.83 6.42
CA SER A 703 -30.33 30.05 5.88
C SER A 703 -30.15 29.97 4.39
N LEU A 704 -29.73 28.79 3.95
CA LEU A 704 -29.67 28.42 2.55
C LEU A 704 -30.96 28.90 1.86
N THR A 705 -32.13 28.66 2.45
CA THR A 705 -33.50 29.02 1.98
C THR A 705 -33.65 30.39 1.32
N GLU A 706 -32.95 31.43 1.78
CA GLU A 706 -33.02 32.77 1.19
C GLU A 706 -32.39 32.83 -0.20
N ALA A 707 -31.25 32.16 -0.41
CA ALA A 707 -30.63 31.97 -1.72
C ALA A 707 -31.54 31.19 -2.69
N PHE A 708 -32.51 30.42 -2.18
CA PHE A 708 -33.47 29.64 -2.98
C PHE A 708 -34.73 30.42 -3.39
N LYS A 709 -34.94 31.65 -2.90
CA LYS A 709 -36.09 32.48 -3.32
C LYS A 709 -36.03 32.85 -4.82
N SER A 710 -34.83 32.95 -5.40
CA SER A 710 -34.62 33.21 -6.83
C SER A 710 -35.04 32.04 -7.73
N LEU A 711 -34.79 30.79 -7.29
CA LEU A 711 -35.19 29.55 -7.98
C LEU A 711 -36.70 29.28 -7.96
N LYS A 712 -37.44 29.81 -6.97
CA LYS A 712 -38.90 29.69 -6.93
C LYS A 712 -39.63 30.50 -8.00
N LYS A 713 -38.97 31.46 -8.64
CA LYS A 713 -39.57 32.33 -9.68
C LYS A 713 -39.51 31.72 -11.10
N THR A 714 -38.81 30.61 -11.29
CA THR A 714 -38.74 29.90 -12.59
C THR A 714 -39.69 28.70 -12.62
N LYS A 715 -40.20 28.32 -13.81
CA LYS A 715 -41.17 27.21 -14.01
C LYS A 715 -40.70 25.83 -13.50
N ASN A 716 -39.40 25.67 -13.20
CA ASN A 716 -38.78 24.43 -12.70
C ASN A 716 -38.21 24.65 -11.28
N SER A 717 -39.10 24.86 -10.30
CA SER A 717 -38.72 25.06 -8.90
C SER A 717 -38.26 23.74 -8.27
N TYR A 718 -36.95 23.59 -8.03
CA TYR A 718 -36.42 22.50 -7.24
C TYR A 718 -36.13 22.93 -5.78
N THR A 719 -36.31 22.02 -4.81
CA THR A 719 -36.09 22.21 -3.36
C THR A 719 -34.75 21.63 -2.87
N ILE A 720 -34.28 22.02 -1.68
CA ILE A 720 -33.08 21.40 -1.05
C ILE A 720 -33.22 19.87 -0.97
N THR A 721 -34.44 19.36 -0.73
CA THR A 721 -34.73 17.93 -0.73
C THR A 721 -34.52 17.32 -2.11
N ASP A 722 -34.96 17.99 -3.18
CA ASP A 722 -34.72 17.55 -4.56
C ASP A 722 -33.23 17.53 -4.90
N TYR A 723 -32.47 18.53 -4.44
CA TYR A 723 -31.02 18.53 -4.58
C TYR A 723 -30.38 17.34 -3.85
N LYS A 724 -30.74 17.09 -2.59
CA LYS A 724 -30.22 15.96 -1.82
C LYS A 724 -30.58 14.62 -2.47
N ASN A 725 -31.80 14.47 -2.98
CA ASN A 725 -32.24 13.29 -3.70
C ASN A 725 -31.48 13.12 -5.02
N ALA A 726 -31.28 14.20 -5.78
CA ALA A 726 -30.48 14.19 -6.99
C ALA A 726 -29.01 13.81 -6.69
N VAL A 727 -28.40 14.36 -5.63
CA VAL A 727 -27.04 13.99 -5.22
C VAL A 727 -26.96 12.52 -4.83
N LYS A 728 -27.93 12.02 -4.05
CA LYS A 728 -28.00 10.59 -3.67
C LYS A 728 -28.12 9.70 -4.90
N GLU A 729 -29.02 10.06 -5.82
CA GLU A 729 -29.22 9.31 -7.05
C GLU A 729 -28.00 9.34 -7.97
N TYR A 730 -27.31 10.48 -8.07
CA TYR A 730 -26.08 10.61 -8.85
C TYR A 730 -24.97 9.68 -8.35
N LYS A 731 -24.85 9.52 -7.03
CA LYS A 731 -23.87 8.63 -6.40
C LYS A 731 -24.21 7.15 -6.67
N GLN A 732 -25.50 6.81 -6.72
CA GLN A 732 -25.98 5.43 -6.83
C GLN A 732 -26.22 4.95 -8.27
N THR A 733 -26.46 5.85 -9.22
CA THR A 733 -26.87 5.46 -10.58
C THR A 733 -25.70 4.94 -11.42
N ASN A 734 -25.93 3.78 -12.04
CA ASN A 734 -25.07 3.19 -13.07
C ASN A 734 -25.60 3.40 -14.50
N ASP A 735 -26.58 4.27 -14.67
CA ASP A 735 -27.15 4.64 -15.97
C ASP A 735 -26.73 6.05 -16.38
N LYS A 736 -26.08 6.17 -17.54
CA LYS A 736 -25.57 7.45 -18.05
C LYS A 736 -26.66 8.45 -18.41
N ALA A 737 -27.76 7.99 -19.00
CA ALA A 737 -28.85 8.88 -19.39
C ALA A 737 -29.51 9.48 -18.15
N ARG A 738 -29.72 8.66 -17.12
CA ARG A 738 -30.20 9.09 -15.81
C ARG A 738 -29.20 10.00 -15.11
N LYS A 739 -27.91 9.64 -15.13
CA LYS A 739 -26.82 10.47 -14.59
C LYS A 739 -26.85 11.89 -15.19
N LYS A 740 -26.99 12.01 -16.52
CA LYS A 740 -27.08 13.31 -17.21
C LYS A 740 -28.32 14.12 -16.77
N LYS A 741 -29.48 13.47 -16.64
CA LYS A 741 -30.71 14.11 -16.13
C LYS A 741 -30.51 14.64 -14.71
N VAL A 742 -29.94 13.83 -13.84
CA VAL A 742 -29.69 14.17 -12.42
C VAL A 742 -28.64 15.28 -12.30
N LEU A 743 -27.57 15.23 -13.09
CA LEU A 743 -26.58 16.31 -13.18
C LEU A 743 -27.20 17.64 -13.60
N THR A 744 -28.14 17.61 -14.55
CA THR A 744 -28.84 18.83 -14.99
C THR A 744 -29.58 19.48 -13.82
N ILE A 745 -30.21 18.68 -12.93
CA ILE A 745 -30.85 19.18 -11.70
C ILE A 745 -29.78 19.81 -10.79
N ILE A 746 -28.71 19.08 -10.49
CA ILE A 746 -27.61 19.52 -9.63
C ILE A 746 -26.97 20.83 -10.14
N ASP A 747 -26.74 20.94 -11.45
CA ASP A 747 -26.10 22.11 -12.04
C ASP A 747 -27.06 23.29 -12.14
N THR A 748 -28.36 23.05 -12.38
CA THR A 748 -29.39 24.09 -12.26
C THR A 748 -29.38 24.69 -10.85
N PHE A 749 -29.31 23.83 -9.83
CA PHE A 749 -29.14 24.28 -8.43
C PHE A 749 -27.89 25.10 -8.22
N LYS A 750 -26.72 24.59 -8.63
CA LYS A 750 -25.43 25.28 -8.42
C LYS A 750 -25.35 26.61 -9.17
N ASN A 751 -25.89 26.67 -10.38
CA ASN A 751 -25.89 27.89 -11.19
C ASN A 751 -26.76 28.98 -10.57
N ALA A 752 -27.76 28.65 -9.73
CA ALA A 752 -28.49 29.66 -8.97
C ALA A 752 -27.64 30.38 -7.91
N PHE A 753 -26.51 29.78 -7.49
CA PHE A 753 -25.54 30.41 -6.61
C PHE A 753 -24.45 31.19 -7.37
N LYS A 754 -24.40 31.10 -8.70
CA LYS A 754 -23.48 31.89 -9.51
C LYS A 754 -24.01 33.31 -9.62
N ASP A 755 -23.12 34.26 -9.37
CA ASP A 755 -23.37 35.68 -9.50
C ASP A 755 -22.08 36.37 -9.93
N THR A 756 -22.18 37.56 -10.50
CA THR A 756 -21.02 38.38 -10.81
C THR A 756 -20.60 39.15 -9.56
N LEU A 757 -19.33 39.03 -9.17
CA LEU A 757 -18.79 39.83 -8.06
C LEU A 757 -18.84 41.31 -8.43
N ASP A 758 -19.44 42.14 -7.57
CA ASP A 758 -19.45 43.58 -7.81
C ASP A 758 -18.03 44.18 -7.62
N LYS A 759 -17.79 45.35 -8.24
CA LYS A 759 -16.49 46.02 -8.18
C LYS A 759 -16.07 46.39 -6.74
N LYS A 760 -17.01 46.62 -5.81
CA LYS A 760 -16.70 46.95 -4.42
C LYS A 760 -16.15 45.73 -3.68
N PHE A 761 -16.75 44.56 -3.88
CA PHE A 761 -16.29 43.30 -3.31
C PHE A 761 -14.92 42.90 -3.86
N ILE A 762 -14.71 43.03 -5.17
CA ILE A 762 -13.40 42.81 -5.80
C ILE A 762 -12.34 43.73 -5.18
N ASN A 763 -12.65 45.02 -5.01
CA ASN A 763 -11.73 45.97 -4.37
C ASN A 763 -11.48 45.63 -2.89
N SER A 764 -12.47 45.10 -2.18
CA SER A 764 -12.32 44.66 -0.78
C SER A 764 -11.42 43.43 -0.64
N LEU A 765 -11.39 42.55 -1.64
CA LEU A 765 -10.50 41.39 -1.70
C LEU A 765 -9.06 41.84 -1.99
N ASN A 766 -8.86 42.79 -2.91
CA ASN A 766 -7.54 43.34 -3.23
C ASN A 766 -6.88 44.10 -2.07
N ASN A 767 -7.67 44.57 -1.10
CA ASN A 767 -7.15 45.22 0.12
C ASN A 767 -6.83 44.23 1.25
N LYS A 768 -7.15 42.93 1.08
CA LYS A 768 -6.92 41.86 2.06
C LYS A 768 -5.88 40.82 1.61
N ALA A 769 -5.43 40.89 0.36
CA ALA A 769 -4.28 40.14 -0.18
C ALA A 769 -3.05 41.04 -0.14
#